data_AF-A0A0F8ELT1-F1
#
_entry.id   AF-A0A0F8ELT1-F1
#
_cell.length_a   1.000
_cell.length_b   1.000
_cell.length_c   1.000
_cell.angle_alpha   90.00
_cell.angle_beta   90.00
_cell.angle_gamma   90.00
#
_symmetry.space_group_name_H-M   'P 1'
#
loop_
_entity.id
_entity.type
_entity.pdbx_description
1 polymer ?
#
loop_
_entity_poly.entity_id
_entity_poly.type
_entity_poly.pdbx_seq_one_letter_code
_entity_poly.pdbx_strand_id
1 'polypeptide(L)'
;MKPNAFSALALAAIIMVSIFSPAVMASTVYGPAQFEREDGKPVRVNDSFSLDHVHENYTLCIRNGDGAINTSSSSFIFLNGVPVVGPADFNQNVDLIQKSISLEPENDINIEVEMRSVPGSQITLWIEDESPFITINSPSDDTFSSGTVDVSGFVDTLITSDISLTFNGITSVLPLENGNFSTELNLTGPANITVSGSDLAGRVHSATLLLDGDMLPESYEYLLGFDPLNPDSDSTMTPENEAGNGISDGMEMLGGQLPAFVKSRIGASPFEEDTDSDGLSDYFELMKLGLLTDVNLGDSNGDGVSDAQEDPDSDGLTNLEEQEYGTDPLNPDSDEDTLSDGFEINSSGTDPLLPDTDNDGLSDDSELRLGTDPLNPDSDGDGIPDGNETYVSSLTDDELGVMVEIEGTGDLAKEVVIYEETSELFTNVSALVSPVVDLSLENRTFENAQVTIPYDPAKVPDPGNLSVFYFNESAGTFEPVESTVDPANHTVTGLTSHFSTFAIFYVPTWNALFDAEMNLGRGGGGGVDVVYVDVMFAMDSSGSMSWNDPYGYRKTAAKDFVGALLPGDRAGVVDFDSYSRLIRPLTSDFDAVNSSINSLDASGGTNIGAGMNTANSHLINSGDSEHAWMVILLTDGQGTYSNTYTQQAINNNITVYTVGLGSDVDTALLTGIATATGGQYFSVSTAEDLPDVFRTISEEIEPTDTDGDGIPDITETTGFRDGFGNWYTTDPENPDTDGDGLLDGEEAGKLANCDGKQYFQLFSDPTTEHSDGDFLDDLEEYELGTNPFSEDTDGDGLSDSEDEYPLSPSSIEPEIGVLEIGRAIVLGAVFGECGIEGGSLAGFVDSEIASSAYYLVGWIGFSLVPVAGAVADARDAVQALINGDELGAALNAAGALSGVGDGVKTGAAISLFVSKYPTKIFEVCKVLSKVLDDLPPYTALKVMDSLCDDAASALHTAHSVSVDTLIKLFDKGVDLNKVRTLLEKVYTGVWSPGNIGSAANLDYHFAKHGQKLSLSGNPSDLVGKQQYVDMAMALINEQVGVEKYYDTLHGTLGVYERSTGKFVAGNKDGQIATLFIRAAKEIDNNPNRFIRLI
;
A
#
# COMPACT_ATOMS: atom_id res chain seq x y z
N MET A 1 5.32 24.43 6.19
CA MET A 1 6.12 24.90 5.04
C MET A 1 7.18 25.92 5.47
N LYS A 2 8.38 25.46 5.85
CA LYS A 2 9.55 26.30 6.17
C LYS A 2 10.38 26.57 4.90
N PRO A 3 11.07 27.72 4.76
CA PRO A 3 11.74 28.15 3.52
C PRO A 3 13.10 27.47 3.18
N ASN A 4 13.54 26.46 3.94
CA ASN A 4 14.89 25.90 3.85
C ASN A 4 15.05 24.75 2.84
N ALA A 5 13.96 24.09 2.42
CA ALA A 5 14.05 22.98 1.45
C ALA A 5 14.58 23.45 0.08
N PHE A 6 14.29 24.71 -0.30
CA PHE A 6 14.72 25.27 -1.58
C PHE A 6 16.23 25.53 -1.69
N SER A 7 16.93 25.77 -0.57
CA SER A 7 18.37 25.96 -0.54
C SER A 7 19.13 24.62 -0.57
N ALA A 8 18.62 23.60 0.15
CA ALA A 8 19.20 22.26 0.16
C ALA A 8 19.14 21.60 -1.23
N LEU A 9 18.02 21.72 -1.95
CA LEU A 9 17.86 21.17 -3.31
C LEU A 9 18.71 21.89 -4.38
N ALA A 10 19.02 23.17 -4.18
CA ALA A 10 19.94 23.90 -5.06
C ALA A 10 21.42 23.55 -4.78
N LEU A 11 21.75 23.24 -3.53
CA LEU A 11 23.06 22.79 -3.08
C LEU A 11 23.37 21.37 -3.59
N ALA A 12 22.41 20.45 -3.44
CA ALA A 12 22.45 19.09 -4.00
C ALA A 12 22.77 19.06 -5.52
N ALA A 13 22.23 20.02 -6.28
CA ALA A 13 22.48 20.13 -7.72
C ALA A 13 23.89 20.65 -8.07
N ILE A 14 24.51 21.43 -7.19
CA ILE A 14 25.88 21.94 -7.36
C ILE A 14 26.89 20.85 -6.97
N ILE A 15 26.61 20.13 -5.88
CA ILE A 15 27.44 19.04 -5.35
C ILE A 15 27.41 17.81 -6.29
N MET A 16 26.25 17.43 -6.85
CA MET A 16 26.18 16.38 -7.89
C MET A 16 27.04 16.70 -9.13
N VAL A 17 27.27 17.97 -9.43
CA VAL A 17 28.14 18.39 -10.55
C VAL A 17 29.61 18.40 -10.14
N SER A 18 29.96 18.67 -8.87
CA SER A 18 31.34 18.60 -8.38
C SER A 18 31.83 17.17 -8.16
N ILE A 19 31.02 16.32 -7.50
CA ILE A 19 31.39 14.93 -7.15
C ILE A 19 31.54 14.06 -8.41
N PHE A 20 30.69 14.26 -9.42
CA PHE A 20 30.59 13.29 -10.53
C PHE A 20 31.15 13.76 -11.88
N SER A 21 31.66 14.98 -12.03
CA SER A 21 32.20 15.41 -13.33
C SER A 21 33.38 14.53 -13.79
N PRO A 22 33.25 13.71 -14.84
CA PRO A 22 34.41 13.16 -15.52
C PRO A 22 34.98 14.34 -16.26
N ALA A 23 36.28 14.57 -16.09
CA ALA A 23 37.01 15.42 -16.98
C ALA A 23 36.90 14.86 -18.41
N VAL A 24 35.86 15.21 -19.17
CA VAL A 24 35.82 15.04 -20.62
C VAL A 24 36.82 16.05 -21.17
N MET A 25 38.08 15.66 -21.15
CA MET A 25 39.18 16.50 -21.57
C MET A 25 39.81 15.82 -22.77
N ALA A 26 40.03 16.59 -23.84
CA ALA A 26 41.22 16.35 -24.64
C ALA A 26 42.39 16.18 -23.67
N SER A 27 43.10 15.05 -23.75
CA SER A 27 44.10 14.64 -22.76
C SER A 27 45.02 15.83 -22.46
N THR A 28 44.86 16.38 -21.26
CA THR A 28 45.63 17.53 -20.83
C THR A 28 46.95 17.00 -20.30
N VAL A 29 47.98 17.08 -21.15
CA VAL A 29 49.31 16.54 -20.84
C VAL A 29 50.12 17.44 -19.90
N TYR A 30 49.61 18.64 -19.63
CA TYR A 30 50.13 19.58 -18.65
C TYR A 30 49.05 20.59 -18.24
N GLY A 31 48.88 20.87 -16.94
CA GLY A 31 47.91 21.84 -16.41
C GLY A 31 46.53 21.23 -16.06
N PRO A 32 45.53 22.05 -15.67
CA PRO A 32 45.58 23.51 -15.59
C PRO A 32 46.49 24.02 -14.47
N ALA A 33 47.54 24.73 -14.83
CA ALA A 33 48.46 25.37 -13.89
C ALA A 33 48.13 26.87 -13.81
N GLN A 34 47.77 27.33 -12.62
CA GLN A 34 47.43 28.73 -12.37
C GLN A 34 48.66 29.49 -11.89
N PHE A 35 48.87 30.67 -12.46
CA PHE A 35 49.97 31.55 -12.10
C PHE A 35 49.42 32.93 -11.75
N GLU A 36 49.59 33.33 -10.49
CA GLU A 36 49.19 34.64 -9.99
C GLU A 36 50.38 35.59 -9.86
N ARG A 37 50.11 36.87 -10.09
CA ARG A 37 51.05 37.94 -9.76
C ARG A 37 50.99 38.37 -8.29
N GLU A 38 51.97 37.95 -7.50
CA GLU A 38 52.21 38.50 -6.17
C GLU A 38 52.84 39.92 -6.19
N ASP A 39 52.82 40.61 -5.05
CA ASP A 39 53.37 41.97 -4.87
C ASP A 39 54.91 42.00 -5.05
N GLY A 40 55.40 42.43 -6.22
CA GLY A 40 56.85 42.55 -6.45
C GLY A 40 57.33 42.74 -7.90
N LYS A 41 58.63 42.46 -8.11
CA LYS A 41 59.26 42.36 -9.43
C LYS A 41 58.73 41.12 -10.17
N PRO A 42 58.79 41.07 -11.50
CA PRO A 42 58.32 39.91 -12.25
C PRO A 42 58.97 38.61 -11.75
N VAL A 43 58.15 37.61 -11.47
CA VAL A 43 58.55 36.30 -10.96
C VAL A 43 58.78 35.38 -12.16
N ARG A 44 59.91 34.66 -12.18
CA ARG A 44 60.12 33.53 -13.09
C ARG A 44 59.63 32.28 -12.36
N VAL A 45 58.67 31.59 -12.96
CA VAL A 45 58.17 30.32 -12.47
C VAL A 45 58.63 29.27 -13.46
N ASN A 46 59.37 28.30 -12.96
CA ASN A 46 59.82 27.17 -13.75
C ASN A 46 59.01 25.97 -13.29
N ASP A 47 58.46 25.27 -14.26
CA ASP A 47 57.76 24.02 -14.04
C ASP A 47 58.27 23.00 -15.06
N SER A 48 58.16 21.72 -14.76
CA SER A 48 58.67 20.66 -15.62
C SER A 48 57.73 19.49 -15.60
N PHE A 49 57.49 18.92 -16.77
CA PHE A 49 56.67 17.73 -16.92
C PHE A 49 57.32 16.80 -17.94
N SER A 50 57.11 15.50 -17.74
CA SER A 50 57.62 14.46 -18.62
C SER A 50 56.46 13.79 -19.35
N LEU A 51 56.73 13.33 -20.56
CA LEU A 51 55.80 12.59 -21.38
C LEU A 51 56.37 11.21 -21.68
N ASP A 52 55.57 10.18 -21.42
CA ASP A 52 55.96 8.80 -21.75
C ASP A 52 56.03 8.58 -23.26
N HIS A 53 55.24 9.33 -24.04
CA HIS A 53 55.22 9.29 -25.50
C HIS A 53 55.01 10.70 -26.09
N VAL A 54 55.74 11.03 -27.16
CA VAL A 54 55.66 12.34 -27.85
C VAL A 54 55.00 12.17 -29.21
N HIS A 55 53.95 12.96 -29.48
CA HIS A 55 53.23 13.00 -30.74
C HIS A 55 53.39 14.35 -31.47
N GLU A 56 52.86 14.46 -32.70
CA GLU A 56 53.18 15.61 -33.59
C GLU A 56 52.33 16.87 -33.34
N ASN A 57 51.18 16.77 -32.64
CA ASN A 57 50.22 17.86 -32.47
C ASN A 57 49.81 18.05 -31.00
N TYR A 58 50.26 19.14 -30.38
CA TYR A 58 49.77 19.60 -29.08
C TYR A 58 49.29 21.04 -29.19
N THR A 59 48.27 21.43 -28.42
CA THR A 59 47.81 22.82 -28.33
C THR A 59 47.98 23.35 -26.93
N LEU A 60 48.78 24.42 -26.82
CA LEU A 60 48.91 25.23 -25.62
C LEU A 60 47.70 26.15 -25.51
N CYS A 61 46.94 25.97 -24.44
CA CYS A 61 45.80 26.79 -24.06
C CYS A 61 46.15 27.67 -22.85
N ILE A 62 45.82 28.96 -22.93
CA ILE A 62 46.07 29.92 -21.86
C ILE A 62 44.82 30.76 -21.66
N ARG A 63 44.16 30.59 -20.52
CA ARG A 63 43.11 31.49 -20.05
C ARG A 63 43.75 32.69 -19.38
N ASN A 64 43.38 33.89 -19.83
CA ASN A 64 43.98 35.14 -19.40
C ASN A 64 43.05 35.86 -18.41
N GLY A 65 43.12 35.46 -17.14
CA GLY A 65 42.24 35.89 -16.05
C GLY A 65 41.22 34.82 -15.65
N ASP A 66 40.53 35.05 -14.53
CA ASP A 66 39.51 34.19 -13.91
C ASP A 66 38.08 34.42 -14.44
N GLY A 67 37.89 35.40 -15.34
CA GLY A 67 36.58 35.86 -15.80
C GLY A 67 36.10 37.17 -15.16
N ALA A 68 36.82 37.69 -14.16
CA ALA A 68 36.50 38.94 -13.45
C ALA A 68 37.68 39.94 -13.52
N ILE A 69 37.85 40.66 -14.64
CA ILE A 69 38.81 41.78 -14.88
C ILE A 69 40.31 41.58 -14.48
N ASN A 70 40.71 40.43 -13.93
CA ASN A 70 42.06 40.10 -13.45
C ASN A 70 43.00 39.61 -14.57
N THR A 71 42.89 40.21 -15.76
CA THR A 71 43.58 39.76 -16.98
C THR A 71 45.03 40.25 -17.06
N SER A 72 45.93 39.43 -17.62
CA SER A 72 47.30 39.84 -17.93
C SER A 72 47.36 40.67 -19.22
N SER A 73 48.09 41.78 -19.16
CA SER A 73 48.32 42.69 -20.29
C SER A 73 49.60 42.38 -21.09
N SER A 74 50.48 41.49 -20.58
CA SER A 74 51.74 41.10 -21.21
C SER A 74 52.38 39.94 -20.42
N SER A 75 52.65 38.81 -21.08
CA SER A 75 53.38 37.65 -20.51
C SER A 75 54.24 36.96 -21.60
N PHE A 76 55.24 36.18 -21.19
CA PHE A 76 56.01 35.27 -22.06
C PHE A 76 55.94 33.84 -21.52
N ILE A 77 55.83 32.87 -22.44
CA ILE A 77 55.89 31.45 -22.12
C ILE A 77 56.95 30.82 -23.02
N PHE A 78 57.89 30.11 -22.39
CA PHE A 78 58.91 29.32 -23.07
C PHE A 78 58.71 27.83 -22.77
N LEU A 79 58.78 27.02 -23.82
CA LEU A 79 58.85 25.57 -23.75
C LEU A 79 60.25 25.15 -24.20
N ASN A 80 61.01 24.45 -23.35
CA ASN A 80 62.38 24.00 -23.64
C ASN A 80 63.32 25.13 -24.11
N GLY A 81 63.11 26.34 -23.59
CA GLY A 81 63.87 27.54 -23.96
C GLY A 81 63.46 28.20 -25.28
N VAL A 82 62.42 27.70 -25.97
CA VAL A 82 61.84 28.30 -27.19
C VAL A 82 60.60 29.14 -26.81
N PRO A 83 60.52 30.43 -27.19
CA PRO A 83 59.34 31.24 -26.93
C PRO A 83 58.17 30.80 -27.81
N VAL A 84 57.08 30.38 -27.16
CA VAL A 84 55.85 29.91 -27.85
C VAL A 84 54.72 30.94 -27.81
N VAL A 85 54.66 31.75 -26.75
CA VAL A 85 53.71 32.86 -26.60
C VAL A 85 54.45 34.09 -26.09
N GLY A 86 54.15 35.26 -26.65
CA GLY A 86 54.78 36.51 -26.25
C GLY A 86 53.79 37.65 -25.98
N PRO A 87 54.30 38.84 -25.59
CA PRO A 87 53.50 39.99 -25.19
C PRO A 87 52.50 40.49 -26.23
N ALA A 88 52.70 40.17 -27.51
CA ALA A 88 51.79 40.58 -28.58
C ALA A 88 50.51 39.73 -28.62
N ASP A 89 50.54 38.53 -28.03
CA ASP A 89 49.39 37.62 -27.96
C ASP A 89 48.46 37.98 -26.77
N PHE A 90 48.93 38.77 -25.80
CA PHE A 90 48.17 39.20 -24.63
C PHE A 90 47.59 40.62 -24.81
N ASN A 91 46.33 40.82 -24.44
CA ASN A 91 45.75 42.14 -24.14
C ASN A 91 44.50 41.99 -23.24
N GLN A 92 43.98 43.10 -22.70
CA GLN A 92 42.86 43.11 -21.74
C GLN A 92 41.52 42.55 -22.26
N ASN A 93 41.38 42.32 -23.57
CA ASN A 93 40.16 41.79 -24.19
C ASN A 93 40.37 40.38 -24.79
N VAL A 94 41.47 39.71 -24.45
CA VAL A 94 41.74 38.34 -24.88
C VAL A 94 41.57 37.46 -23.67
N ASP A 95 40.53 36.64 -23.69
CA ASP A 95 40.17 35.75 -22.58
C ASP A 95 40.84 34.37 -22.70
N LEU A 96 41.13 33.93 -23.93
CA LEU A 96 41.75 32.66 -24.25
C LEU A 96 42.77 32.81 -25.39
N ILE A 97 43.95 32.21 -25.22
CA ILE A 97 45.01 32.12 -26.24
C ILE A 97 45.26 30.63 -26.51
N GLN A 98 45.19 30.22 -27.78
CA GLN A 98 45.51 28.86 -28.21
C GLN A 98 46.65 28.89 -29.24
N LYS A 99 47.65 28.02 -29.05
CA LYS A 99 48.80 27.88 -29.96
C LYS A 99 49.18 26.43 -30.14
N SER A 100 49.27 25.97 -31.38
CA SER A 100 49.89 24.69 -31.68
C SER A 100 51.39 24.73 -31.33
N ILE A 101 51.84 23.71 -30.61
CA ILE A 101 53.21 23.55 -30.10
C ILE A 101 53.70 22.12 -30.37
N SER A 102 55.00 21.90 -30.17
CA SER A 102 55.63 20.57 -30.24
C SER A 102 56.38 20.32 -28.92
N LEU A 103 56.27 19.11 -28.40
CA LEU A 103 56.84 18.70 -27.12
C LEU A 103 57.97 17.68 -27.30
N GLU A 104 58.79 17.48 -26.27
CA GLU A 104 59.84 16.46 -26.16
C GLU A 104 59.53 15.51 -24.97
N PRO A 105 60.23 14.37 -24.76
CA PRO A 105 59.91 13.45 -23.66
C PRO A 105 60.13 14.04 -22.26
N GLU A 106 61.05 14.98 -22.13
CA GLU A 106 61.25 15.80 -20.92
C GLU A 106 61.04 17.25 -21.36
N ASN A 107 60.09 17.95 -20.75
CA ASN A 107 59.83 19.36 -21.04
C ASN A 107 60.03 20.24 -19.82
N ASP A 108 60.89 21.24 -19.97
CA ASP A 108 61.00 22.35 -19.03
C ASP A 108 60.12 23.52 -19.52
N ILE A 109 59.01 23.77 -18.82
CA ILE A 109 58.23 24.99 -18.99
C ILE A 109 58.91 26.08 -18.16
N ASN A 110 59.65 26.94 -18.86
CA ASN A 110 60.20 28.15 -18.25
C ASN A 110 59.24 29.31 -18.51
N ILE A 111 58.37 29.60 -17.55
CA ILE A 111 57.48 30.76 -17.64
C ILE A 111 58.22 31.98 -17.11
N GLU A 112 58.75 32.77 -18.05
CA GLU A 112 59.19 34.12 -17.75
C GLU A 112 57.98 35.07 -17.84
N VAL A 113 57.17 35.11 -16.78
CA VAL A 113 56.06 36.07 -16.74
C VAL A 113 56.62 37.46 -16.42
N GLU A 114 56.96 38.25 -17.45
CA GLU A 114 57.18 39.70 -17.27
C GLU A 114 55.82 40.42 -17.13
N MET A 115 55.09 40.14 -16.03
CA MET A 115 53.80 40.78 -15.74
C MET A 115 54.02 42.28 -15.54
N ARG A 116 53.41 43.10 -16.41
CA ARG A 116 53.37 44.57 -16.28
C ARG A 116 52.00 45.10 -15.84
N SER A 117 51.09 44.20 -15.49
CA SER A 117 49.71 44.46 -15.02
C SER A 117 49.67 44.92 -13.55
N VAL A 118 48.49 45.02 -12.93
CA VAL A 118 48.36 45.21 -11.47
C VAL A 118 48.68 43.91 -10.71
N PRO A 119 49.15 43.95 -9.45
CA PRO A 119 49.14 42.78 -8.55
C PRO A 119 47.75 42.13 -8.50
N GLY A 120 47.67 40.80 -8.45
CA GLY A 120 46.42 40.02 -8.51
C GLY A 120 45.98 39.58 -9.91
N SER A 121 46.71 39.90 -10.98
CA SER A 121 46.42 39.35 -12.32
C SER A 121 46.79 37.87 -12.40
N GLN A 122 45.95 37.06 -13.03
CA GLN A 122 46.13 35.61 -13.11
C GLN A 122 46.14 35.10 -14.56
N ILE A 123 46.86 34.01 -14.81
CA ILE A 123 46.74 33.20 -16.02
C ILE A 123 46.61 31.73 -15.63
N THR A 124 45.80 30.98 -16.37
CA THR A 124 45.69 29.52 -16.22
C THR A 124 46.14 28.89 -17.53
N LEU A 125 47.09 27.98 -17.45
CA LEU A 125 47.74 27.37 -18.61
C LEU A 125 47.52 25.86 -18.60
N TRP A 126 47.16 25.30 -19.75
CA TRP A 126 47.14 23.86 -19.96
C TRP A 126 47.57 23.50 -21.39
N ILE A 127 47.97 22.26 -21.61
CA ILE A 127 48.37 21.74 -22.92
C ILE A 127 47.50 20.53 -23.25
N GLU A 128 46.78 20.61 -24.36
CA GLU A 128 45.93 19.55 -24.88
C GLU A 128 46.69 18.73 -25.93
N ASP A 129 46.57 17.40 -25.90
CA ASP A 129 46.99 16.51 -26.98
C ASP A 129 45.90 16.47 -28.07
N GLU A 130 46.25 16.84 -29.31
CA GLU A 130 45.34 16.83 -30.47
C GLU A 130 45.52 15.56 -31.35
N SER A 131 46.13 14.51 -30.82
CA SER A 131 46.25 13.23 -31.53
C SER A 131 44.87 12.58 -31.72
N PRO A 132 44.59 11.97 -32.90
CA PRO A 132 43.35 11.21 -33.10
C PRO A 132 43.25 10.13 -32.03
N PHE A 133 42.16 10.12 -31.27
CA PHE A 133 42.02 9.21 -30.14
C PHE A 133 40.94 8.17 -30.38
N ILE A 134 41.07 7.06 -29.65
CA ILE A 134 40.05 6.04 -29.47
C ILE A 134 39.72 6.08 -27.98
N THR A 135 38.44 6.09 -27.64
CA THR A 135 37.97 5.97 -26.26
C THR A 135 37.10 4.73 -26.15
N ILE A 136 37.28 3.96 -25.09
CA ILE A 136 36.34 2.90 -24.68
C ILE A 136 35.50 3.53 -23.56
N ASN A 137 34.19 3.59 -23.77
CA ASN A 137 33.24 4.20 -22.83
C ASN A 137 32.50 3.16 -22.00
N SER A 138 32.47 1.89 -22.45
CA SER A 138 31.82 0.79 -21.76
C SER A 138 32.69 -0.47 -21.80
N PRO A 139 32.75 -1.23 -20.68
CA PRO A 139 32.26 -0.84 -19.36
C PRO A 139 33.04 0.37 -18.83
N SER A 140 32.38 1.18 -18.01
CA SER A 140 32.90 2.41 -17.40
C SER A 140 33.59 2.15 -16.05
N ASP A 141 33.50 0.91 -15.57
CA ASP A 141 33.84 0.42 -14.25
C ASP A 141 34.38 -1.02 -14.34
N ASP A 142 35.25 -1.42 -13.40
CA ASP A 142 35.86 -2.75 -13.38
C ASP A 142 35.03 -3.77 -12.59
N THR A 143 33.73 -3.86 -12.88
CA THR A 143 32.82 -4.80 -12.21
C THR A 143 32.82 -6.19 -12.86
N PHE A 144 33.46 -6.37 -14.01
CA PHE A 144 33.30 -7.56 -14.85
C PHE A 144 34.58 -8.42 -14.95
N SER A 145 34.63 -9.52 -14.19
CA SER A 145 35.66 -10.57 -14.37
C SER A 145 35.18 -11.76 -15.21
N SER A 146 33.87 -11.95 -15.36
CA SER A 146 33.29 -13.08 -16.10
C SER A 146 31.89 -12.76 -16.60
N GLY A 147 31.43 -13.48 -17.64
CA GLY A 147 30.11 -13.26 -18.22
C GLY A 147 30.14 -12.38 -19.48
N THR A 148 28.97 -11.99 -19.97
CA THR A 148 28.84 -11.26 -21.23
C THR A 148 28.90 -9.76 -20.98
N VAL A 149 29.85 -9.06 -21.60
CA VAL A 149 30.07 -7.62 -21.45
C VAL A 149 29.97 -6.91 -22.81
N ASP A 150 29.31 -5.76 -22.83
CA ASP A 150 29.24 -4.90 -24.01
C ASP A 150 30.37 -3.86 -23.97
N VAL A 151 31.31 -3.99 -24.93
CA VAL A 151 32.41 -3.05 -25.12
C VAL A 151 32.04 -2.06 -26.21
N SER A 152 31.93 -0.79 -25.83
CA SER A 152 31.58 0.29 -26.76
C SER A 152 32.42 1.53 -26.54
N GLY A 153 32.45 2.41 -27.54
CA GLY A 153 33.27 3.61 -27.47
C GLY A 153 33.24 4.46 -28.72
N PHE A 154 34.05 5.52 -28.69
CA PHE A 154 34.14 6.52 -29.75
C PHE A 154 35.52 6.49 -30.42
N VAL A 155 35.53 6.77 -31.71
CA VAL A 155 36.73 6.89 -32.54
C VAL A 155 36.68 8.23 -33.24
N ASP A 156 37.74 9.03 -33.07
CA ASP A 156 37.86 10.31 -33.77
C ASP A 156 37.79 10.12 -35.29
N THR A 157 37.03 11.00 -35.94
CA THR A 157 36.79 11.10 -37.39
C THR A 157 38.06 11.16 -38.26
N LEU A 158 39.24 11.40 -37.66
CA LEU A 158 40.54 11.42 -38.34
C LEU A 158 41.21 10.03 -38.45
N ILE A 159 40.63 8.98 -37.86
CA ILE A 159 41.04 7.58 -38.01
C ILE A 159 40.39 6.99 -39.27
N THR A 160 41.18 6.36 -40.16
CA THR A 160 40.75 6.05 -41.54
C THR A 160 40.85 4.58 -41.97
N SER A 161 41.25 3.70 -41.06
CA SER A 161 41.25 2.24 -41.27
C SER A 161 40.06 1.54 -40.61
N ASP A 162 39.81 0.28 -40.98
CA ASP A 162 38.95 -0.63 -40.21
C ASP A 162 39.47 -0.71 -38.76
N ILE A 163 38.60 -0.52 -37.77
CA ILE A 163 38.96 -0.62 -36.34
C ILE A 163 39.09 -2.10 -35.97
N SER A 164 40.12 -2.42 -35.19
CA SER A 164 40.39 -3.78 -34.75
C SER A 164 40.33 -3.84 -33.22
N LEU A 165 39.54 -4.78 -32.70
CA LEU A 165 39.51 -5.12 -31.28
C LEU A 165 40.35 -6.37 -31.06
N THR A 166 41.26 -6.31 -30.09
CA THR A 166 42.06 -7.44 -29.63
C THR A 166 41.59 -7.81 -28.22
N PHE A 167 41.03 -9.01 -28.07
CA PHE A 167 40.59 -9.54 -26.79
C PHE A 167 41.41 -10.80 -26.48
N ASN A 168 42.18 -10.78 -25.38
CA ASN A 168 43.05 -11.89 -24.95
C ASN A 168 43.93 -12.45 -26.10
N GLY A 169 44.44 -11.56 -26.95
CA GLY A 169 45.31 -11.88 -28.08
C GLY A 169 44.60 -12.32 -29.37
N ILE A 170 43.26 -12.33 -29.41
CA ILE A 170 42.47 -12.59 -30.61
C ILE A 170 41.95 -11.28 -31.18
N THR A 171 42.31 -10.98 -32.43
CA THR A 171 41.90 -9.74 -33.11
C THR A 171 40.71 -9.94 -34.04
N SER A 172 39.66 -9.13 -33.87
CA SER A 172 38.48 -9.03 -34.75
C SER A 172 38.34 -7.62 -35.32
N VAL A 173 37.65 -7.50 -36.46
CA VAL A 173 37.34 -6.19 -37.06
C VAL A 173 35.98 -5.71 -36.54
N LEU A 174 35.91 -4.47 -36.06
CA LEU A 174 34.69 -3.86 -35.55
C LEU A 174 34.00 -3.00 -36.61
N PRO A 175 32.66 -3.08 -36.76
CA PRO A 175 31.91 -2.13 -37.55
C PRO A 175 31.87 -0.77 -36.84
N LEU A 176 32.00 0.31 -37.62
CA LEU A 176 31.84 1.70 -37.15
C LEU A 176 30.54 2.28 -37.70
N GLU A 177 29.74 2.91 -36.84
CA GLU A 177 28.56 3.67 -37.22
C GLU A 177 28.65 5.08 -36.63
N ASN A 178 28.75 6.10 -37.50
CA ASN A 178 28.90 7.52 -37.12
C ASN A 178 30.04 7.84 -36.14
N GLY A 179 31.13 7.06 -36.14
CA GLY A 179 32.27 7.23 -35.23
C GLY A 179 32.19 6.41 -33.95
N ASN A 180 31.08 5.69 -33.72
CA ASN A 180 30.91 4.79 -32.58
C ASN A 180 31.17 3.33 -32.98
N PHE A 181 31.71 2.54 -32.05
CA PHE A 181 31.77 1.08 -32.12
C PHE A 181 31.07 0.45 -30.92
N SER A 182 30.54 -0.76 -31.11
CA SER A 182 29.98 -1.59 -30.04
C SER A 182 30.14 -3.07 -30.39
N THR A 183 30.52 -3.90 -29.42
CA THR A 183 30.53 -5.36 -29.56
C THR A 183 30.31 -6.04 -28.22
N GLU A 184 29.72 -7.22 -28.28
CA GLU A 184 29.56 -8.10 -27.13
C GLU A 184 30.79 -9.02 -27.02
N LEU A 185 31.37 -9.14 -25.83
CA LEU A 185 32.46 -10.05 -25.47
C LEU A 185 32.02 -10.98 -24.34
N ASN A 186 32.53 -12.21 -24.30
CA ASN A 186 32.26 -13.14 -23.22
C ASN A 186 33.55 -13.38 -22.43
N LEU A 187 33.60 -12.83 -21.21
CA LEU A 187 34.71 -12.90 -20.28
C LEU A 187 34.69 -14.22 -19.50
N THR A 188 35.87 -14.79 -19.27
CA THR A 188 36.04 -16.05 -18.52
C THR A 188 37.03 -15.92 -17.35
N GLY A 189 37.36 -14.69 -16.98
CA GLY A 189 38.44 -14.27 -16.07
C GLY A 189 39.00 -12.92 -16.52
N PRO A 190 40.06 -12.42 -15.83
CA PRO A 190 40.68 -11.14 -16.15
C PRO A 190 41.00 -10.99 -17.63
N ALA A 191 40.76 -9.80 -18.15
CA ALA A 191 40.67 -9.51 -19.57
C ALA A 191 41.49 -8.29 -19.94
N ASN A 192 42.18 -8.41 -21.07
CA ASN A 192 42.83 -7.28 -21.72
C ASN A 192 42.17 -7.06 -23.08
N ILE A 193 41.51 -5.91 -23.21
CA ILE A 193 40.73 -5.51 -24.37
C ILE A 193 41.40 -4.29 -24.98
N THR A 194 42.02 -4.44 -26.14
CA THR A 194 42.64 -3.33 -26.87
C THR A 194 41.87 -3.01 -28.15
N VAL A 195 41.33 -1.81 -28.26
CA VAL A 195 40.76 -1.28 -29.50
C VAL A 195 41.82 -0.46 -30.21
N SER A 196 42.06 -0.70 -31.49
CA SER A 196 43.10 -0.03 -32.26
C SER A 196 42.64 0.37 -33.67
N GLY A 197 43.20 1.46 -34.18
CA GLY A 197 42.92 2.02 -35.50
C GLY A 197 44.12 2.76 -36.05
N SER A 198 44.12 3.11 -37.33
CA SER A 198 45.20 3.89 -37.94
C SER A 198 44.70 5.16 -38.62
N ASP A 199 45.46 6.25 -38.45
CA ASP A 199 45.18 7.52 -39.12
C ASP A 199 45.64 7.53 -40.59
N LEU A 200 45.36 8.64 -41.30
CA LEU A 200 45.77 8.83 -42.71
C LEU A 200 47.29 8.77 -42.94
N ALA A 201 48.10 8.96 -41.89
CA ALA A 201 49.55 8.85 -41.93
C ALA A 201 50.05 7.42 -41.65
N GLY A 202 49.15 6.49 -41.31
CA GLY A 202 49.47 5.10 -41.00
C GLY A 202 49.99 4.88 -39.58
N ARG A 203 49.78 5.84 -38.67
CA ARG A 203 50.11 5.70 -37.24
C ARG A 203 48.99 4.95 -36.55
N VAL A 204 49.35 4.01 -35.68
CA VAL A 204 48.40 3.20 -34.91
C VAL A 204 48.06 3.93 -33.62
N HIS A 205 46.77 4.10 -33.36
CA HIS A 205 46.20 4.60 -32.12
C HIS A 205 45.46 3.46 -31.44
N SER A 206 45.50 3.40 -30.11
CA SER A 206 44.82 2.35 -29.36
C SER A 206 44.35 2.82 -28.00
N ALA A 207 43.20 2.30 -27.58
CA ALA A 207 42.74 2.31 -26.20
C ALA A 207 42.78 0.88 -25.66
N THR A 208 43.26 0.72 -24.44
CA THR A 208 43.20 -0.55 -23.72
C THR A 208 42.25 -0.39 -22.55
N LEU A 209 41.51 -1.43 -22.26
CA LEU A 209 40.73 -1.60 -21.06
C LEU A 209 41.19 -2.91 -20.41
N LEU A 210 41.71 -2.81 -19.20
CA LEU A 210 41.98 -3.93 -18.32
C LEU A 210 40.76 -4.14 -17.43
N LEU A 211 40.32 -5.39 -17.29
CA LEU A 211 39.21 -5.77 -16.43
C LEU A 211 39.59 -7.00 -15.62
N ASP A 212 39.52 -6.93 -14.31
CA ASP A 212 39.68 -8.10 -13.45
C ASP A 212 38.54 -8.31 -12.45
N GLY A 213 37.55 -7.41 -12.46
CA GLY A 213 36.31 -7.48 -11.71
C GLY A 213 36.41 -7.16 -10.22
N ASP A 214 37.41 -6.36 -9.83
CA ASP A 214 37.64 -5.94 -8.44
C ASP A 214 36.92 -4.65 -8.03
N MET A 215 36.21 -4.01 -8.98
CA MET A 215 35.47 -2.73 -8.89
C MET A 215 36.33 -1.47 -8.91
N LEU A 216 37.64 -1.58 -9.06
CA LEU A 216 38.58 -0.46 -9.06
C LEU A 216 39.06 -0.16 -10.49
N PRO A 217 38.93 1.07 -11.00
CA PRO A 217 39.40 1.37 -12.35
C PRO A 217 40.93 1.27 -12.48
N GLU A 218 41.43 0.80 -13.64
CA GLU A 218 42.88 0.63 -13.92
C GLU A 218 43.73 1.87 -13.56
N SER A 219 43.19 3.07 -13.78
CA SER A 219 43.89 4.33 -13.47
C SER A 219 44.09 4.54 -11.95
N TYR A 220 43.15 4.07 -11.15
CA TYR A 220 43.17 4.16 -9.70
C TYR A 220 44.02 3.04 -9.10
N GLU A 221 43.97 1.84 -9.68
CA GLU A 221 44.88 0.75 -9.31
C GLU A 221 46.35 1.14 -9.49
N TYR A 222 46.71 1.80 -10.60
CA TYR A 222 48.06 2.33 -10.77
C TYR A 222 48.43 3.39 -9.73
N LEU A 223 47.47 4.25 -9.33
CA LEU A 223 47.67 5.27 -8.31
C LEU A 223 47.90 4.65 -6.92
N LEU A 224 47.13 3.61 -6.60
CA LEU A 224 47.22 2.86 -5.35
C LEU A 224 48.33 1.79 -5.37
N GLY A 225 48.90 1.53 -6.54
CA GLY A 225 50.00 0.59 -6.69
C GLY A 225 49.58 -0.89 -6.69
N PHE A 226 48.32 -1.18 -7.05
CA PHE A 226 47.78 -2.51 -7.31
C PHE A 226 48.13 -3.01 -8.73
N ASP A 227 47.89 -4.29 -9.03
CA ASP A 227 48.10 -4.92 -10.34
C ASP A 227 46.77 -5.05 -11.11
N PRO A 228 46.52 -4.27 -12.19
CA PRO A 228 45.24 -4.19 -12.92
C PRO A 228 44.72 -5.43 -13.65
N LEU A 229 45.30 -6.58 -13.37
CA LEU A 229 44.89 -7.88 -13.91
C LEU A 229 44.84 -8.95 -12.82
N ASN A 230 44.98 -8.56 -11.56
CA ASN A 230 44.92 -9.42 -10.41
C ASN A 230 44.02 -8.79 -9.33
N PRO A 231 42.78 -9.28 -9.16
CA PRO A 231 41.76 -8.61 -8.37
C PRO A 231 41.95 -8.73 -6.84
N ASP A 232 43.12 -9.18 -6.38
CA ASP A 232 43.52 -9.41 -4.96
C ASP A 232 45.06 -9.33 -4.93
N SER A 233 45.58 -8.15 -5.25
CA SER A 233 46.99 -7.79 -5.36
C SER A 233 47.48 -6.99 -4.14
N ASP A 234 48.78 -6.69 -4.14
CA ASP A 234 49.44 -6.03 -3.01
C ASP A 234 49.60 -4.56 -3.36
N SER A 235 49.10 -3.64 -2.54
CA SER A 235 49.32 -2.22 -2.76
C SER A 235 50.79 -1.88 -2.51
N THR A 236 51.49 -1.36 -3.52
CA THR A 236 52.86 -0.86 -3.29
C THR A 236 52.93 0.44 -2.48
N MET A 237 51.77 1.01 -2.14
CA MET A 237 51.64 2.27 -1.40
C MET A 237 51.45 2.07 0.10
N THR A 238 51.03 0.89 0.55
CA THR A 238 50.91 0.51 1.95
C THR A 238 52.07 -0.41 2.39
N PRO A 239 52.38 -0.48 3.69
CA PRO A 239 53.38 -1.40 4.24
C PRO A 239 52.78 -2.76 4.65
N GLU A 240 51.46 -2.87 4.66
CA GLU A 240 50.74 -4.11 4.94
C GLU A 240 50.78 -4.98 3.67
N ASN A 241 50.40 -6.26 3.78
CA ASN A 241 50.36 -7.15 2.60
C ASN A 241 48.94 -7.62 2.49
N GLU A 242 48.22 -7.00 1.57
CA GLU A 242 46.80 -7.19 1.40
C GLU A 242 46.50 -8.32 0.39
N ALA A 243 47.47 -8.69 -0.46
CA ALA A 243 47.30 -9.74 -1.45
C ALA A 243 46.94 -11.13 -0.91
N GLY A 244 46.04 -11.79 -1.64
CA GLY A 244 45.62 -13.19 -1.46
C GLY A 244 44.78 -13.43 -0.22
N ASN A 245 44.17 -12.38 0.34
CA ASN A 245 43.39 -12.45 1.58
C ASN A 245 41.89 -12.76 1.31
N GLY A 246 41.45 -12.69 0.06
CA GLY A 246 40.07 -12.93 -0.38
C GLY A 246 39.15 -11.70 -0.37
N ILE A 247 39.68 -10.52 -0.05
CA ILE A 247 39.10 -9.19 -0.27
C ILE A 247 39.71 -8.68 -1.57
N SER A 248 38.90 -8.16 -2.47
CA SER A 248 39.42 -7.61 -3.72
C SER A 248 40.00 -6.21 -3.54
N ASP A 249 40.89 -5.77 -4.42
CA ASP A 249 41.63 -4.50 -4.27
C ASP A 249 40.68 -3.31 -4.12
N GLY A 250 39.61 -3.25 -4.91
CA GLY A 250 38.55 -2.25 -4.74
C GLY A 250 37.83 -2.32 -3.39
N MET A 251 37.72 -3.48 -2.75
CA MET A 251 37.08 -3.66 -1.44
C MET A 251 38.02 -3.40 -0.25
N GLU A 252 39.30 -3.09 -0.48
CA GLU A 252 40.26 -2.84 0.59
C GLU A 252 40.05 -1.50 1.29
N MET A 253 40.30 -1.46 2.60
CA MET A 253 40.18 -0.26 3.44
C MET A 253 41.55 0.35 3.68
N LEU A 254 42.06 1.12 2.72
CA LEU A 254 43.43 1.64 2.72
C LEU A 254 43.64 2.88 3.62
N GLY A 255 42.63 3.29 4.39
CA GLY A 255 42.73 4.39 5.35
C GLY A 255 41.38 4.91 5.85
N GLY A 256 40.65 4.13 6.65
CA GLY A 256 39.35 4.52 7.22
C GLY A 256 38.29 3.42 7.08
N GLN A 257 37.02 3.80 7.12
CA GLN A 257 35.87 2.87 7.08
C GLN A 257 35.28 2.65 5.68
N LEU A 258 35.73 3.41 4.66
CA LEU A 258 35.28 3.28 3.27
C LEU A 258 36.22 2.42 2.43
N PRO A 259 35.69 1.51 1.58
CA PRO A 259 36.47 0.77 0.59
C PRO A 259 37.12 1.66 -0.47
N ALA A 260 38.24 1.20 -1.04
CA ALA A 260 38.99 1.90 -2.07
C ALA A 260 38.14 2.27 -3.31
N PHE A 261 37.22 1.38 -3.72
CA PHE A 261 36.31 1.65 -4.84
C PHE A 261 35.36 2.81 -4.52
N VAL A 262 34.85 2.90 -3.28
CA VAL A 262 33.96 4.00 -2.86
C VAL A 262 34.72 5.32 -2.90
N LYS A 263 35.91 5.33 -2.28
CA LYS A 263 36.78 6.51 -2.27
C LYS A 263 37.12 6.98 -3.68
N SER A 264 37.37 6.05 -4.61
CA SER A 264 37.59 6.38 -6.03
C SER A 264 36.38 7.06 -6.70
N ARG A 265 35.15 6.70 -6.31
CA ARG A 265 33.92 7.24 -6.90
C ARG A 265 33.57 8.64 -6.37
N ILE A 266 33.88 8.91 -5.11
CA ILE A 266 33.59 10.21 -4.46
C ILE A 266 34.78 11.18 -4.48
N GLY A 267 35.93 10.75 -5.03
CA GLY A 267 37.14 11.56 -5.10
C GLY A 267 37.90 11.71 -3.77
N ALA A 268 37.50 10.98 -2.73
CA ALA A 268 38.11 11.02 -1.41
C ALA A 268 39.56 10.48 -1.41
N SER A 269 40.35 10.94 -0.44
CA SER A 269 41.70 10.47 -0.23
C SER A 269 41.69 8.97 0.12
N PRO A 270 42.34 8.11 -0.68
CA PRO A 270 42.34 6.66 -0.44
C PRO A 270 43.01 6.28 0.89
N PHE A 271 43.88 7.13 1.43
CA PHE A 271 44.73 6.82 2.60
C PHE A 271 44.41 7.63 3.86
N GLU A 272 43.53 8.62 3.78
CA GLU A 272 43.12 9.43 4.93
C GLU A 272 41.64 9.13 5.24
N GLU A 273 41.28 9.15 6.52
CA GLU A 273 39.90 8.89 6.99
C GLU A 273 38.99 10.13 6.86
N ASP A 274 39.61 11.32 6.81
CA ASP A 274 39.00 12.64 6.72
C ASP A 274 39.78 13.40 5.64
N THR A 275 39.19 13.50 4.44
CA THR A 275 39.88 13.96 3.23
C THR A 275 40.16 15.47 3.25
N ASP A 276 39.26 16.28 3.80
CA ASP A 276 39.39 17.73 3.85
C ASP A 276 39.88 18.29 5.20
N SER A 277 40.02 17.41 6.19
CA SER A 277 40.52 17.66 7.54
C SER A 277 39.63 18.61 8.36
N ASP A 278 38.31 18.58 8.16
CA ASP A 278 37.35 19.40 8.91
C ASP A 278 36.91 18.74 10.25
N GLY A 279 37.17 17.44 10.41
CA GLY A 279 36.85 16.64 11.59
C GLY A 279 35.74 15.60 11.38
N LEU A 280 35.00 15.67 10.27
CA LEU A 280 34.10 14.61 9.84
C LEU A 280 34.89 13.55 9.07
N SER A 281 34.53 12.28 9.26
CA SER A 281 35.11 11.21 8.45
C SER A 281 34.41 11.14 7.09
N ASP A 282 35.13 10.75 6.05
CA ASP A 282 34.55 10.52 4.71
C ASP A 282 33.35 9.56 4.79
N TYR A 283 33.39 8.61 5.73
CA TYR A 283 32.31 7.67 5.99
C TYR A 283 31.07 8.38 6.54
N PHE A 284 31.21 9.23 7.56
CA PHE A 284 30.07 9.93 8.16
C PHE A 284 29.43 10.89 7.17
N GLU A 285 30.25 11.67 6.47
CA GLU A 285 29.79 12.56 5.41
C GLU A 285 29.00 11.82 4.33
N LEU A 286 29.54 10.72 3.81
CA LEU A 286 28.85 9.96 2.77
C LEU A 286 27.60 9.23 3.29
N MET A 287 27.73 8.54 4.42
CA MET A 287 26.76 7.54 4.86
C MET A 287 25.67 8.12 5.75
N LYS A 288 25.92 9.24 6.44
CA LYS A 288 24.98 9.93 7.31
C LYS A 288 24.46 11.23 6.69
N LEU A 289 25.34 12.07 6.13
CA LEU A 289 24.98 13.40 5.61
C LEU A 289 24.66 13.43 4.10
N GLY A 290 25.22 12.53 3.31
CA GLY A 290 24.92 12.38 1.88
C GLY A 290 25.22 13.64 1.06
N LEU A 291 24.19 14.31 0.54
CA LEU A 291 24.32 15.52 -0.32
C LEU A 291 24.52 16.82 0.46
N LEU A 292 24.50 16.78 1.80
CA LEU A 292 24.71 17.98 2.59
C LEU A 292 26.18 18.39 2.62
N THR A 293 27.09 17.44 2.50
CA THR A 293 28.53 17.65 2.53
C THR A 293 29.22 17.07 1.29
N ASP A 294 30.36 17.63 0.94
CA ASP A 294 31.30 17.16 -0.07
C ASP A 294 32.59 16.83 0.66
N VAL A 295 32.97 15.55 0.66
CA VAL A 295 34.15 15.02 1.37
C VAL A 295 35.47 15.73 1.06
N ASN A 296 35.49 16.58 0.02
CA ASN A 296 36.67 17.34 -0.38
C ASN A 296 36.67 18.80 0.12
N LEU A 297 35.64 19.24 0.85
CA LEU A 297 35.39 20.63 1.23
C LEU A 297 34.78 20.77 2.64
N GLY A 298 35.57 21.22 3.62
CA GLY A 298 35.08 21.36 5.00
C GLY A 298 34.06 22.48 5.27
N ASP A 299 33.55 23.11 4.22
CA ASP A 299 32.43 24.08 4.19
C ASP A 299 31.80 23.96 2.80
N SER A 300 30.91 22.99 2.63
CA SER A 300 30.36 22.57 1.35
C SER A 300 29.44 23.61 0.73
N ASN A 301 28.76 24.40 1.57
CA ASN A 301 27.80 25.41 1.13
C ASN A 301 28.42 26.83 1.05
N GLY A 302 29.63 27.02 1.58
CA GLY A 302 30.38 28.27 1.56
C GLY A 302 29.76 29.38 2.40
N ASP A 303 28.91 29.04 3.38
CA ASP A 303 28.23 30.01 4.23
C ASP A 303 29.11 30.50 5.40
N GLY A 304 30.26 29.86 5.60
CA GLY A 304 31.26 30.19 6.61
C GLY A 304 31.11 29.46 7.94
N VAL A 305 30.14 28.54 8.06
CA VAL A 305 30.11 27.47 9.05
C VAL A 305 30.74 26.23 8.41
N SER A 306 31.56 25.50 9.17
CA SER A 306 32.14 24.25 8.67
C SER A 306 31.10 23.14 8.77
N ASP A 307 31.13 22.16 7.88
CA ASP A 307 30.18 21.06 7.84
C ASP A 307 30.14 20.31 9.19
N ALA A 308 31.29 20.12 9.84
CA ALA A 308 31.42 19.59 11.20
C ALA A 308 30.63 20.37 12.29
N GLN A 309 30.27 21.63 12.06
CA GLN A 309 29.59 22.52 13.02
C GLN A 309 28.12 22.78 12.66
N GLU A 310 27.63 22.20 11.58
CA GLU A 310 26.21 22.27 11.24
C GLU A 310 25.37 21.34 12.12
N ASP A 311 24.07 21.64 12.20
CA ASP A 311 23.05 20.97 13.00
C ASP A 311 21.79 20.87 12.10
N PRO A 312 21.73 19.86 11.22
CA PRO A 312 20.71 19.79 10.15
C PRO A 312 19.29 19.56 10.65
N ASP A 313 19.11 18.78 11.72
CA ASP A 313 17.82 18.44 12.31
C ASP A 313 17.38 19.38 13.45
N SER A 314 18.29 20.22 13.94
CA SER A 314 18.05 21.24 14.97
C SER A 314 17.73 20.68 16.35
N ASP A 315 18.28 19.51 16.70
CA ASP A 315 18.14 18.88 18.00
C ASP A 315 19.11 19.47 19.07
N GLY A 316 20.14 20.19 18.61
CA GLY A 316 21.15 20.84 19.42
C GLY A 316 22.51 20.14 19.49
N LEU A 317 22.72 19.07 18.74
CA LEU A 317 24.01 18.45 18.46
C LEU A 317 24.55 18.93 17.12
N THR A 318 25.87 19.09 17.03
CA THR A 318 26.55 19.32 15.75
C THR A 318 26.87 18.00 15.07
N ASN A 319 27.00 17.98 13.74
CA ASN A 319 27.43 16.81 12.97
C ASN A 319 28.66 16.09 13.58
N LEU A 320 29.62 16.85 14.12
CA LEU A 320 30.79 16.30 14.80
C LEU A 320 30.46 15.60 16.13
N GLU A 321 29.55 16.16 16.92
CA GLU A 321 29.06 15.55 18.16
C GLU A 321 28.24 14.29 17.83
N GLU A 322 27.40 14.34 16.80
CA GLU A 322 26.61 13.19 16.36
C GLU A 322 27.48 12.05 15.84
N GLN A 323 28.57 12.36 15.14
CA GLN A 323 29.60 11.36 14.81
C GLN A 323 30.24 10.76 16.07
N GLU A 324 30.47 11.53 17.13
CA GLU A 324 31.06 11.05 18.39
C GLU A 324 30.09 10.15 19.17
N TYR A 325 28.79 10.47 19.16
CA TYR A 325 27.74 9.74 19.87
C TYR A 325 27.12 8.60 19.05
N GLY A 326 27.27 8.61 17.73
CA GLY A 326 26.75 7.58 16.82
C GLY A 326 25.28 7.76 16.43
N THR A 327 24.71 8.94 16.70
CA THR A 327 23.34 9.32 16.37
C THR A 327 23.17 9.59 14.86
N ASP A 328 21.95 9.89 14.40
CA ASP A 328 21.68 10.21 13.00
C ASP A 328 21.50 11.73 12.80
N PRO A 329 22.41 12.42 12.08
CA PRO A 329 22.39 13.89 11.90
C PRO A 329 21.21 14.47 11.14
N LEU A 330 20.33 13.60 10.66
CA LEU A 330 19.12 13.97 9.94
C LEU A 330 17.85 13.63 10.73
N ASN A 331 17.98 12.97 11.88
CA ASN A 331 16.87 12.55 12.71
C ASN A 331 17.11 12.99 14.17
N PRO A 332 16.30 13.93 14.69
CA PRO A 332 16.54 14.50 16.00
C PRO A 332 16.33 13.51 17.16
N ASP A 333 15.77 12.31 16.92
CA ASP A 333 15.43 11.27 17.89
C ASP A 333 15.83 9.90 17.29
N SER A 334 17.07 9.48 17.52
CA SER A 334 17.71 8.35 16.82
C SER A 334 17.17 6.99 17.22
N ASP A 335 16.58 6.85 18.39
CA ASP A 335 16.04 5.58 18.90
C ASP A 335 14.51 5.55 18.99
N GLU A 336 13.84 6.65 18.63
CA GLU A 336 12.39 6.79 18.48
C GLU A 336 11.65 6.67 19.82
N ASP A 337 12.30 7.06 20.91
CA ASP A 337 11.71 7.06 22.24
C ASP A 337 10.94 8.36 22.57
N THR A 338 10.98 9.38 21.70
CA THR A 338 10.43 10.74 21.78
C THR A 338 11.28 11.79 22.50
N LEU A 339 12.42 11.42 23.09
CA LEU A 339 13.45 12.36 23.49
C LEU A 339 14.36 12.65 22.30
N SER A 340 14.83 13.89 22.19
CA SER A 340 15.81 14.21 21.16
C SER A 340 17.22 13.82 21.62
N ASP A 341 18.09 13.39 20.72
CA ASP A 341 19.45 12.93 21.06
C ASP A 341 20.21 14.01 21.85
N GLY A 342 20.09 15.26 21.39
CA GLY A 342 20.63 16.44 22.04
C GLY A 342 20.04 16.72 23.41
N PHE A 343 18.76 16.41 23.65
CA PHE A 343 18.16 16.51 24.98
C PHE A 343 18.73 15.43 25.90
N GLU A 344 18.89 14.22 25.39
CA GLU A 344 19.37 13.10 26.17
C GLU A 344 20.81 13.30 26.65
N ILE A 345 21.70 13.61 25.73
CA ILE A 345 23.11 13.86 26.02
C ILE A 345 23.29 15.08 26.94
N ASN A 346 22.57 16.17 26.68
CA ASN A 346 22.79 17.43 27.41
C ASN A 346 22.01 17.54 28.72
N SER A 347 20.92 16.79 28.91
CA SER A 347 19.96 16.99 30.00
C SER A 347 19.65 15.76 30.84
N SER A 348 19.25 14.62 30.26
CA SER A 348 18.88 13.41 31.02
C SER A 348 20.10 12.55 31.38
N GLY A 349 21.09 12.47 30.50
CA GLY A 349 22.24 11.57 30.60
C GLY A 349 21.93 10.13 30.18
N THR A 350 20.84 9.91 29.44
CA THR A 350 20.44 8.64 28.83
C THR A 350 21.26 8.34 27.56
N ASP A 351 21.14 7.12 27.03
CA ASP A 351 21.83 6.68 25.83
C ASP A 351 20.91 6.86 24.61
N PRO A 352 21.16 7.83 23.70
CA PRO A 352 20.26 8.20 22.61
C PRO A 352 20.13 7.15 21.49
N LEU A 353 20.62 5.95 21.74
CA LEU A 353 20.56 4.80 20.85
C LEU A 353 19.79 3.64 21.48
N LEU A 354 19.20 3.85 22.66
CA LEU A 354 18.50 2.85 23.45
C LEU A 354 17.23 3.47 24.04
N PRO A 355 16.04 3.10 23.54
CA PRO A 355 14.79 3.70 24.01
C PRO A 355 14.52 3.53 25.51
N ASP A 356 15.17 2.54 26.12
CA ASP A 356 15.11 2.18 27.54
C ASP A 356 16.57 1.96 28.01
N THR A 357 17.18 3.02 28.56
CA THR A 357 18.61 3.02 28.89
C THR A 357 18.97 1.99 29.97
N ASP A 358 18.09 1.76 30.94
CA ASP A 358 18.37 0.88 32.08
C ASP A 358 17.74 -0.53 31.99
N ASN A 359 16.96 -0.76 30.94
CA ASN A 359 16.35 -2.01 30.50
C ASN A 359 15.33 -2.59 31.49
N ASP A 360 14.50 -1.74 32.05
CA ASP A 360 13.48 -2.14 33.03
C ASP A 360 12.06 -2.31 32.45
N GLY A 361 11.86 -1.84 31.21
CA GLY A 361 10.62 -1.92 30.46
C GLY A 361 9.86 -0.60 30.31
N LEU A 362 10.38 0.53 30.79
CA LEU A 362 9.92 1.88 30.44
C LEU A 362 10.89 2.55 29.48
N SER A 363 10.36 3.39 28.58
CA SER A 363 11.24 4.24 27.78
C SER A 363 11.75 5.42 28.59
N ASP A 364 12.88 6.00 28.22
CA ASP A 364 13.50 7.11 28.94
C ASP A 364 12.55 8.34 29.02
N ASP A 365 11.82 8.67 27.94
CA ASP A 365 10.74 9.69 28.01
C ASP A 365 9.65 9.31 29.03
N SER A 366 9.23 8.05 29.03
CA SER A 366 8.15 7.55 29.88
C SER A 366 8.52 7.70 31.35
N GLU A 367 9.76 7.39 31.69
CA GLU A 367 10.30 7.55 33.04
C GLU A 367 10.36 9.00 33.50
N LEU A 368 10.82 9.91 32.63
CA LEU A 368 10.81 11.35 32.92
C LEU A 368 9.39 11.87 33.14
N ARG A 369 8.40 11.36 32.40
CA ARG A 369 6.99 11.73 32.52
C ARG A 369 6.37 11.20 33.81
N LEU A 370 6.70 9.97 34.19
CA LEU A 370 6.23 9.29 35.41
C LEU A 370 6.99 9.74 36.67
N GLY A 371 8.18 10.33 36.51
CA GLY A 371 9.02 10.83 37.58
C GLY A 371 9.95 9.78 38.20
N THR A 372 10.27 8.71 37.47
CA THR A 372 11.33 7.74 37.79
C THR A 372 12.69 8.21 37.26
N ASP A 373 13.76 7.48 37.57
CA ASP A 373 15.14 7.80 37.19
C ASP A 373 15.57 6.87 36.05
N PRO A 374 15.72 7.35 34.79
CA PRO A 374 15.96 6.51 33.62
C PRO A 374 17.33 5.82 33.56
N LEU A 375 18.11 5.97 34.62
CA LEU A 375 19.40 5.32 34.80
C LEU A 375 19.38 4.30 35.94
N ASN A 376 18.21 3.99 36.50
CA ASN A 376 18.04 3.12 37.65
C ASN A 376 16.73 2.30 37.58
N PRO A 377 16.83 0.97 37.33
CA PRO A 377 15.69 0.12 36.96
C PRO A 377 14.77 -0.25 38.14
N ASP A 378 14.82 0.50 39.24
CA ASP A 378 14.06 0.38 40.51
C ASP A 378 14.32 1.68 41.29
N SER A 379 13.62 2.76 40.92
CA SER A 379 13.84 4.12 41.42
C SER A 379 13.61 4.27 42.92
N ASP A 380 12.66 3.53 43.48
CA ASP A 380 12.26 3.64 44.87
C ASP A 380 12.93 2.57 45.78
N GLY A 381 13.52 1.54 45.18
CA GLY A 381 14.30 0.49 45.83
C GLY A 381 13.45 -0.56 46.54
N ASP A 382 12.20 -0.76 46.13
CA ASP A 382 11.29 -1.73 46.74
C ASP A 382 11.48 -3.17 46.20
N GLY A 383 12.21 -3.31 45.08
CA GLY A 383 12.56 -4.57 44.43
C GLY A 383 11.63 -4.98 43.28
N ILE A 384 10.75 -4.10 42.83
CA ILE A 384 9.97 -4.21 41.60
C ILE A 384 10.57 -3.22 40.59
N PRO A 385 10.88 -3.63 39.34
CA PRO A 385 11.35 -2.68 38.33
C PRO A 385 10.27 -1.65 37.99
N ASP A 386 10.66 -0.41 37.68
CA ASP A 386 9.74 0.71 37.46
C ASP A 386 8.76 0.38 36.34
N GLY A 387 9.19 -0.26 35.25
CA GLY A 387 8.28 -0.75 34.19
C GLY A 387 7.27 -1.83 34.57
N ASN A 388 7.43 -2.48 35.72
CA ASN A 388 6.45 -3.41 36.29
C ASN A 388 5.57 -2.80 37.39
N GLU A 389 5.78 -1.52 37.72
CA GLU A 389 4.95 -0.80 38.68
C GLU A 389 3.66 -0.27 38.06
N THR A 390 2.74 0.19 38.90
CA THR A 390 1.44 0.71 38.48
C THR A 390 1.44 2.24 38.57
N TYR A 391 1.13 2.90 37.45
CA TYR A 391 1.07 4.34 37.34
C TYR A 391 -0.31 4.81 36.91
N VAL A 392 -0.57 6.08 37.20
CA VAL A 392 -1.65 6.85 36.55
C VAL A 392 -0.96 7.76 35.55
N SER A 393 -1.11 7.48 34.26
CA SER A 393 -0.58 8.32 33.19
C SER A 393 -1.71 8.94 32.37
N SER A 394 -1.40 10.03 31.68
CA SER A 394 -2.40 10.81 30.95
C SER A 394 -1.92 11.20 29.56
N LEU A 395 -2.81 11.06 28.58
CA LEU A 395 -2.67 11.54 27.21
C LEU A 395 -3.71 12.63 26.95
N THR A 396 -3.36 13.64 26.17
CA THR A 396 -4.32 14.64 25.68
C THR A 396 -4.16 14.77 24.17
N ASP A 397 -5.27 14.60 23.46
CA ASP A 397 -5.38 14.96 22.06
C ASP A 397 -5.72 16.45 21.97
N ASP A 398 -4.79 17.26 21.44
CA ASP A 398 -4.94 18.71 21.37
C ASP A 398 -5.94 19.16 20.27
N GLU A 399 -6.21 18.34 19.26
CA GLU A 399 -7.11 18.65 18.15
C GLU A 399 -8.58 18.46 18.56
N LEU A 400 -8.88 17.30 19.15
CA LEU A 400 -10.20 16.93 19.66
C LEU A 400 -10.46 17.48 21.06
N GLY A 401 -9.40 17.85 21.80
CA GLY A 401 -9.48 18.30 23.19
C GLY A 401 -9.86 17.20 24.17
N VAL A 402 -9.61 15.94 23.80
CA VAL A 402 -9.95 14.74 24.57
C VAL A 402 -8.77 14.39 25.46
N MET A 403 -9.05 14.02 26.71
CA MET A 403 -8.02 13.62 27.67
C MET A 403 -8.35 12.27 28.26
N VAL A 404 -7.38 11.35 28.23
CA VAL A 404 -7.48 10.02 28.82
C VAL A 404 -6.49 9.95 29.97
N GLU A 405 -6.97 9.70 31.18
CA GLU A 405 -6.14 9.37 32.35
C GLU A 405 -6.35 7.88 32.66
N ILE A 406 -5.30 7.07 32.53
CA ILE A 406 -5.36 5.60 32.58
C ILE A 406 -4.48 5.08 33.72
N GLU A 407 -5.00 4.10 34.47
CA GLU A 407 -4.29 3.42 35.55
C GLU A 407 -3.94 1.98 35.15
N GLY A 408 -2.64 1.65 35.17
CA GLY A 408 -2.17 0.31 34.90
C GLY A 408 -0.64 0.18 34.99
N THR A 409 -0.12 -0.95 34.53
CA THR A 409 1.31 -1.27 34.63
C THR A 409 2.13 -0.49 33.60
N GLY A 410 3.19 0.20 34.02
CA GLY A 410 4.01 1.06 33.15
C GLY A 410 3.25 2.27 32.60
N ASP A 411 3.75 2.88 31.53
CA ASP A 411 3.12 4.05 30.90
C ASP A 411 2.12 3.67 29.80
N LEU A 412 0.89 3.34 30.19
CA LEU A 412 -0.15 2.95 29.23
C LEU A 412 -0.61 4.09 28.33
N ALA A 413 -0.54 5.35 28.78
CA ALA A 413 -1.05 6.50 28.03
C ALA A 413 -0.35 6.70 26.68
N LYS A 414 0.94 6.31 26.55
CA LYS A 414 1.71 6.41 25.29
C LYS A 414 1.21 5.43 24.21
N GLU A 415 0.58 4.34 24.65
CA GLU A 415 0.05 3.29 23.77
C GLU A 415 -1.45 3.49 23.46
N VAL A 416 -2.11 4.49 24.06
CA VAL A 416 -3.52 4.79 23.78
C VAL A 416 -3.62 5.52 22.45
N VAL A 417 -4.46 5.00 21.56
CA VAL A 417 -4.79 5.67 20.31
C VAL A 417 -6.17 6.29 20.43
N ILE A 418 -6.29 7.54 19.96
CA ILE A 418 -7.53 8.34 19.99
C ILE A 418 -7.86 8.72 18.55
N TYR A 419 -9.02 8.31 18.07
CA TYR A 419 -9.51 8.66 16.73
C TYR A 419 -10.82 9.44 16.83
N GLU A 420 -11.01 10.41 15.93
CA GLU A 420 -12.32 11.03 15.74
C GLU A 420 -13.18 10.09 14.91
N GLU A 421 -14.29 9.64 15.48
CA GLU A 421 -15.26 8.81 14.79
C GLU A 421 -16.24 9.72 14.04
N THR A 422 -16.24 9.63 12.71
CA THR A 422 -16.96 10.56 11.83
C THR A 422 -18.10 9.92 11.04
N SER A 423 -18.27 8.60 11.12
CA SER A 423 -19.35 7.88 10.44
C SER A 423 -20.72 8.49 10.72
N GLU A 424 -21.59 8.45 9.71
CA GLU A 424 -22.95 8.94 9.87
C GLU A 424 -23.70 8.15 10.96
N LEU A 425 -23.38 6.87 11.16
CA LEU A 425 -23.98 6.03 12.19
C LEU A 425 -23.84 6.63 13.59
N PHE A 426 -22.62 6.98 13.98
CA PHE A 426 -22.35 7.48 15.32
C PHE A 426 -22.64 8.98 15.46
N THR A 427 -22.50 9.74 14.38
CA THR A 427 -22.64 11.20 14.43
C THR A 427 -24.09 11.69 14.23
N ASN A 428 -24.95 10.91 13.57
CA ASN A 428 -26.35 11.27 13.30
C ASN A 428 -27.33 10.91 14.43
N VAL A 429 -26.92 11.15 15.69
CA VAL A 429 -27.78 10.88 16.86
C VAL A 429 -28.30 12.19 17.44
N SER A 430 -29.63 12.36 17.43
CA SER A 430 -30.29 13.63 17.83
C SER A 430 -29.99 14.10 19.27
N ALA A 431 -29.51 13.23 20.15
CA ALA A 431 -29.15 13.55 21.54
C ALA A 431 -27.66 13.91 21.73
N LEU A 432 -26.83 13.77 20.68
CA LEU A 432 -25.37 13.93 20.72
C LEU A 432 -24.98 15.40 20.93
N VAL A 433 -24.04 15.64 21.84
CA VAL A 433 -23.56 17.00 22.17
C VAL A 433 -22.04 17.17 22.15
N SER A 434 -21.27 16.14 21.81
CA SER A 434 -19.81 16.16 21.66
C SER A 434 -19.38 15.60 20.30
N PRO A 435 -18.09 15.67 19.95
CA PRO A 435 -17.48 14.71 19.02
C PRO A 435 -17.68 13.27 19.51
N VAL A 436 -17.63 12.32 18.59
CA VAL A 436 -17.55 10.89 18.90
C VAL A 436 -16.08 10.50 18.77
N VAL A 437 -15.57 9.74 19.73
CA VAL A 437 -14.16 9.36 19.75
C VAL A 437 -14.03 7.87 19.94
N ASP A 438 -13.24 7.22 19.11
CA ASP A 438 -12.83 5.85 19.35
C ASP A 438 -11.53 5.83 20.15
N LEU A 439 -11.49 4.96 21.15
CA LEU A 439 -10.31 4.72 21.97
C LEU A 439 -9.90 3.27 21.81
N SER A 440 -8.61 3.04 21.60
CA SER A 440 -8.04 1.70 21.55
C SER A 440 -6.74 1.61 22.35
N LEU A 441 -6.46 0.41 22.83
CA LEU A 441 -5.20 0.06 23.48
C LEU A 441 -4.86 -1.37 23.08
N GLU A 442 -3.86 -1.52 22.23
CA GLU A 442 -3.48 -2.81 21.70
C GLU A 442 -2.65 -3.62 22.71
N ASN A 443 -2.87 -4.94 22.74
CA ASN A 443 -2.02 -5.91 23.44
C ASN A 443 -1.84 -5.72 24.96
N ARG A 444 -2.55 -4.78 25.58
CA ARG A 444 -2.49 -4.50 27.02
C ARG A 444 -3.86 -4.36 27.65
N THR A 445 -3.90 -4.48 28.97
CA THR A 445 -5.12 -4.33 29.77
C THR A 445 -4.89 -3.32 30.87
N PHE A 446 -5.90 -2.54 31.20
CA PHE A 446 -5.87 -1.56 32.28
C PHE A 446 -6.95 -1.84 33.33
N GLU A 447 -6.78 -1.27 34.52
CA GLU A 447 -7.77 -1.45 35.60
C GLU A 447 -8.92 -0.47 35.46
N ASN A 448 -8.61 0.83 35.35
CA ASN A 448 -9.58 1.90 35.19
C ASN A 448 -9.00 3.03 34.32
N ALA A 449 -9.86 3.71 33.59
CA ALA A 449 -9.51 4.94 32.88
C ALA A 449 -10.61 6.00 33.07
N GLN A 450 -10.19 7.26 33.08
CA GLN A 450 -11.04 8.44 33.05
C GLN A 450 -10.92 9.07 31.66
N VAL A 451 -12.03 9.10 30.94
CA VAL A 451 -12.12 9.69 29.60
C VAL A 451 -12.84 11.04 29.71
N THR A 452 -12.14 12.12 29.42
CA THR A 452 -12.66 13.49 29.47
C THR A 452 -12.88 14.00 28.06
N ILE A 453 -14.13 14.27 27.70
CA ILE A 453 -14.54 14.70 26.36
C ILE A 453 -15.14 16.12 26.45
N PRO A 454 -14.82 17.03 25.52
CA PRO A 454 -15.48 18.34 25.44
C PRO A 454 -16.89 18.24 24.87
N TYR A 455 -17.80 19.13 25.29
CA TYR A 455 -19.16 19.21 24.73
C TYR A 455 -19.49 20.61 24.21
N ASP A 456 -20.41 20.69 23.25
CA ASP A 456 -20.94 21.95 22.73
C ASP A 456 -22.01 22.54 23.67
N PRO A 457 -21.72 23.64 24.39
CA PRO A 457 -22.67 24.25 25.31
C PRO A 457 -23.91 24.83 24.60
N ALA A 458 -23.89 25.04 23.28
CA ALA A 458 -25.05 25.51 22.52
C ALA A 458 -26.15 24.44 22.38
N LYS A 459 -25.78 23.16 22.42
CA LYS A 459 -26.71 22.01 22.36
C LYS A 459 -27.25 21.59 23.73
N VAL A 460 -26.75 22.18 24.82
CA VAL A 460 -27.01 21.71 26.20
C VAL A 460 -27.88 22.71 26.99
N PRO A 461 -29.14 22.37 27.29
CA PRO A 461 -30.02 23.22 28.10
C PRO A 461 -29.62 23.28 29.59
N ASP A 462 -29.16 22.14 30.14
CA ASP A 462 -28.74 21.99 31.53
C ASP A 462 -27.58 20.98 31.63
N PRO A 463 -26.34 21.44 31.87
CA PRO A 463 -25.17 20.58 31.96
C PRO A 463 -25.28 19.47 33.01
N GLY A 464 -26.14 19.62 34.03
CA GLY A 464 -26.34 18.59 35.06
C GLY A 464 -26.98 17.29 34.56
N ASN A 465 -27.42 17.23 33.29
CA ASN A 465 -28.01 16.04 32.68
C ASN A 465 -27.16 15.47 31.53
N LEU A 466 -25.85 15.77 31.50
CA LEU A 466 -24.90 15.15 30.58
C LEU A 466 -24.28 13.90 31.20
N SER A 467 -23.97 12.93 30.35
CA SER A 467 -23.19 11.75 30.70
C SER A 467 -22.35 11.35 29.49
N VAL A 468 -21.16 10.81 29.75
CA VAL A 468 -20.42 10.02 28.76
C VAL A 468 -21.15 8.68 28.58
N PHE A 469 -21.17 8.19 27.36
CA PHE A 469 -21.64 6.87 26.98
C PHE A 469 -20.53 6.17 26.21
N TYR A 470 -20.51 4.84 26.28
CA TYR A 470 -19.69 3.99 25.42
C TYR A 470 -20.60 3.18 24.50
N PHE A 471 -20.10 2.79 23.33
CA PHE A 471 -20.84 1.93 22.43
C PHE A 471 -20.72 0.47 22.86
N ASN A 472 -21.85 -0.16 23.18
CA ASN A 472 -21.88 -1.58 23.49
C ASN A 472 -22.21 -2.36 22.20
N GLU A 473 -21.19 -2.88 21.52
CA GLU A 473 -21.33 -3.66 20.28
C GLU A 473 -22.30 -4.84 20.42
N SER A 474 -22.24 -5.57 21.54
CA SER A 474 -23.14 -6.71 21.77
C SER A 474 -24.61 -6.28 21.90
N ALA A 475 -24.83 -5.07 22.40
CA ALA A 475 -26.16 -4.48 22.49
C ALA A 475 -26.53 -3.70 21.22
N GLY A 476 -25.58 -3.24 20.41
CA GLY A 476 -25.81 -2.37 19.26
C GLY A 476 -26.36 -1.00 19.66
N THR A 477 -25.94 -0.44 20.80
CA THR A 477 -26.42 0.86 21.31
C THR A 477 -25.41 1.49 22.28
N PHE A 478 -25.57 2.79 22.55
CA PHE A 478 -24.80 3.50 23.58
C PHE A 478 -25.33 3.26 24.99
N GLU A 479 -24.42 2.97 25.92
CA GLU A 479 -24.71 2.80 27.34
C GLU A 479 -24.01 3.87 28.20
N PRO A 480 -24.70 4.47 29.19
CA PRO A 480 -24.13 5.53 30.00
C PRO A 480 -23.11 4.99 31.00
N VAL A 481 -22.00 5.71 31.17
CA VAL A 481 -21.01 5.46 32.23
C VAL A 481 -21.14 6.45 33.38
N GLU A 482 -20.60 6.10 34.56
CA GLU A 482 -20.54 7.04 35.68
C GLU A 482 -19.71 8.27 35.27
N SER A 483 -20.35 9.44 35.29
CA SER A 483 -19.80 10.66 34.70
C SER A 483 -19.81 11.85 35.67
N THR A 484 -18.78 12.69 35.58
CA THR A 484 -18.67 13.97 36.28
C THR A 484 -18.60 15.11 35.27
N VAL A 485 -19.46 16.12 35.40
CA VAL A 485 -19.52 17.27 34.49
C VAL A 485 -18.74 18.45 35.07
N ASP A 486 -17.89 19.08 34.26
CA ASP A 486 -17.27 20.38 34.55
C ASP A 486 -17.85 21.48 33.63
N PRO A 487 -18.86 22.24 34.10
CA PRO A 487 -19.46 23.31 33.30
C PRO A 487 -18.56 24.51 33.05
N ALA A 488 -17.46 24.68 33.79
CA ALA A 488 -16.57 25.83 33.61
C ALA A 488 -15.63 25.62 32.41
N ASN A 489 -15.20 24.38 32.20
CA ASN A 489 -14.32 23.97 31.11
C ASN A 489 -15.08 23.33 29.94
N HIS A 490 -16.39 23.15 30.06
CA HIS A 490 -17.26 22.48 29.07
C HIS A 490 -16.81 21.05 28.75
N THR A 491 -16.44 20.29 29.76
CA THR A 491 -16.04 18.89 29.63
C THR A 491 -16.89 17.96 30.51
N VAL A 492 -16.93 16.69 30.14
CA VAL A 492 -17.51 15.61 30.95
C VAL A 492 -16.48 14.49 31.03
N THR A 493 -16.24 13.99 32.24
CA THR A 493 -15.31 12.89 32.50
C THR A 493 -16.11 11.64 32.85
N GLY A 494 -15.95 10.57 32.07
CA GLY A 494 -16.54 9.24 32.31
C GLY A 494 -15.52 8.25 32.87
N LEU A 495 -15.96 7.37 33.76
CA LEU A 495 -15.17 6.25 34.28
C LEU A 495 -15.42 4.99 33.47
N THR A 496 -14.35 4.36 32.97
CA THR A 496 -14.43 3.11 32.21
C THR A 496 -13.36 2.10 32.64
N SER A 497 -13.58 0.82 32.34
CA SER A 497 -12.64 -0.29 32.55
C SER A 497 -12.28 -1.00 31.24
N HIS A 498 -12.66 -0.42 30.10
CA HIS A 498 -12.37 -0.88 28.75
C HIS A 498 -12.44 0.32 27.80
N PHE A 499 -11.79 0.21 26.65
CA PHE A 499 -11.95 1.18 25.58
C PHE A 499 -12.91 0.67 24.50
N SER A 500 -13.48 1.61 23.77
CA SER A 500 -14.57 1.50 22.80
C SER A 500 -14.80 2.90 22.20
N THR A 501 -15.85 3.09 21.43
CA THR A 501 -16.33 4.38 20.96
C THR A 501 -17.09 5.12 22.09
N PHE A 502 -16.69 6.35 22.39
CA PHE A 502 -17.27 7.20 23.43
C PHE A 502 -17.88 8.50 22.88
N ALA A 503 -18.97 8.93 23.50
CA ALA A 503 -19.63 10.19 23.18
C ALA A 503 -20.41 10.76 24.38
N ILE A 504 -20.75 12.05 24.34
CA ILE A 504 -21.59 12.71 25.34
C ILE A 504 -23.00 12.90 24.79
N PHE A 505 -23.98 12.37 25.52
CA PHE A 505 -25.39 12.57 25.23
C PHE A 505 -26.08 13.42 26.30
N TYR A 506 -27.05 14.23 25.86
CA TYR A 506 -28.00 14.86 26.77
C TYR A 506 -29.08 13.83 27.17
N VAL A 507 -28.93 13.28 28.38
CA VAL A 507 -29.68 12.11 28.88
C VAL A 507 -31.21 12.23 28.73
N PRO A 508 -31.85 13.38 28.97
CA PRO A 508 -33.30 13.51 28.78
C PRO A 508 -33.74 13.37 27.32
N THR A 509 -32.95 13.88 26.36
CA THR A 509 -33.26 13.71 24.93
C THR A 509 -33.00 12.26 24.52
N TRP A 510 -31.88 11.65 24.96
CA TRP A 510 -31.59 10.24 24.70
C TRP A 510 -32.74 9.32 25.12
N ASN A 511 -33.21 9.43 26.36
CA ASN A 511 -34.32 8.61 26.82
C ASN A 511 -35.62 8.86 26.03
N ALA A 512 -35.87 10.11 25.63
CA ALA A 512 -37.06 10.47 24.86
C ALA A 512 -37.09 9.87 23.44
N LEU A 513 -35.94 9.49 22.87
CA LEU A 513 -35.89 8.80 21.57
C LEU A 513 -36.61 7.45 21.61
N PHE A 514 -36.69 6.82 22.80
CA PHE A 514 -37.28 5.50 22.99
C PHE A 514 -38.66 5.53 23.68
N ASP A 515 -39.22 6.73 23.94
CA ASP A 515 -40.53 6.88 24.59
C ASP A 515 -41.71 6.44 23.69
N ALA A 516 -41.55 6.51 22.36
CA ALA A 516 -42.54 6.05 21.40
C ALA A 516 -42.47 4.52 21.26
N GLU A 517 -43.59 3.81 21.30
CA GLU A 517 -43.62 2.35 21.12
C GLU A 517 -43.61 1.96 19.62
N MET A 518 -42.82 0.94 19.25
CA MET A 518 -42.88 0.31 17.92
C MET A 518 -44.12 -0.58 17.80
N ASN A 519 -44.77 -0.59 16.64
CA ASN A 519 -45.94 -1.43 16.40
C ASN A 519 -45.57 -2.73 15.70
N LEU A 520 -45.29 -3.77 16.49
CA LEU A 520 -44.85 -5.09 16.02
C LEU A 520 -46.00 -6.02 15.56
N GLY A 521 -47.23 -5.49 15.44
CA GLY A 521 -48.23 -6.06 14.54
C GLY A 521 -49.20 -7.14 15.00
N ARG A 522 -49.72 -7.09 16.23
CA ARG A 522 -50.80 -8.01 16.65
C ARG A 522 -52.17 -7.33 16.76
N GLY A 523 -53.02 -7.47 15.75
CA GLY A 523 -54.34 -6.81 15.72
C GLY A 523 -55.44 -7.60 15.01
N GLY A 524 -56.31 -8.23 15.79
CA GLY A 524 -57.59 -8.73 15.31
C GLY A 524 -58.55 -7.59 14.97
N GLY A 525 -58.66 -7.26 13.68
CA GLY A 525 -59.80 -6.55 13.11
C GLY A 525 -60.04 -5.12 13.59
N GLY A 526 -59.27 -4.16 13.06
CA GLY A 526 -59.65 -2.75 13.00
C GLY A 526 -59.52 -1.98 14.31
N GLY A 527 -58.29 -1.72 14.74
CA GLY A 527 -57.95 -0.87 15.88
C GLY A 527 -56.47 -1.00 16.21
N VAL A 528 -55.86 0.10 16.65
CA VAL A 528 -54.42 0.36 16.72
C VAL A 528 -53.74 -0.22 17.98
N ASP A 529 -54.30 -1.27 18.60
CA ASP A 529 -53.84 -1.75 19.91
C ASP A 529 -53.28 -3.18 19.79
N VAL A 530 -52.01 -3.36 20.18
CA VAL A 530 -51.36 -4.68 20.35
C VAL A 530 -52.07 -5.41 21.49
N VAL A 531 -52.63 -6.59 21.21
CA VAL A 531 -53.19 -7.47 22.26
C VAL A 531 -52.26 -8.64 22.49
N TYR A 532 -51.32 -8.52 23.44
CA TYR A 532 -50.49 -9.64 23.91
C TYR A 532 -51.35 -10.82 24.37
N VAL A 533 -50.80 -12.04 24.37
CA VAL A 533 -51.54 -13.24 24.79
C VAL A 533 -50.98 -13.82 26.08
N ASP A 534 -51.90 -14.31 26.89
CA ASP A 534 -51.59 -15.28 27.95
C ASP A 534 -52.04 -16.66 27.48
N VAL A 535 -51.08 -17.52 27.16
CA VAL A 535 -51.33 -18.89 26.70
C VAL A 535 -51.11 -19.90 27.82
N MET A 536 -52.11 -20.76 28.04
CA MET A 536 -51.99 -21.93 28.91
C MET A 536 -52.00 -23.21 28.08
N PHE A 537 -50.88 -23.93 28.05
CA PHE A 537 -50.80 -25.27 27.49
C PHE A 537 -51.35 -26.29 28.50
N ALA A 538 -52.55 -26.81 28.25
CA ALA A 538 -53.13 -27.91 29.00
C ALA A 538 -52.85 -29.22 28.26
N MET A 539 -51.82 -29.93 28.69
CA MET A 539 -51.24 -31.07 27.98
C MET A 539 -51.55 -32.38 28.68
N ASP A 540 -52.12 -33.32 27.94
CA ASP A 540 -52.35 -34.69 28.40
C ASP A 540 -51.01 -35.42 28.58
N SER A 541 -50.82 -35.97 29.77
CA SER A 541 -49.69 -36.81 30.15
C SER A 541 -50.13 -38.20 30.60
N SER A 542 -51.34 -38.62 30.26
CA SER A 542 -51.87 -39.94 30.61
C SER A 542 -51.02 -41.08 30.02
N GLY A 543 -51.21 -42.28 30.57
CA GLY A 543 -50.46 -43.47 30.13
C GLY A 543 -50.59 -43.76 28.63
N SER A 544 -51.69 -43.35 27.99
CA SER A 544 -51.92 -43.55 26.55
C SER A 544 -50.99 -42.77 25.65
N MET A 545 -50.50 -41.63 26.14
CA MET A 545 -49.52 -40.81 25.43
C MET A 545 -48.20 -41.55 25.20
N SER A 546 -47.89 -42.59 26.00
CA SER A 546 -46.67 -43.39 25.81
C SER A 546 -46.68 -44.25 24.54
N TRP A 547 -47.86 -44.52 23.97
CA TRP A 547 -47.98 -45.28 22.71
C TRP A 547 -48.57 -44.46 21.56
N ASN A 548 -49.40 -43.44 21.84
CA ASN A 548 -49.94 -42.54 20.83
C ASN A 548 -48.97 -41.41 20.44
N ASP A 549 -48.07 -41.02 21.36
CA ASP A 549 -46.98 -40.07 21.11
C ASP A 549 -45.66 -40.56 21.76
N PRO A 550 -45.10 -41.70 21.28
CA PRO A 550 -43.91 -42.31 21.88
C PRO A 550 -42.64 -41.49 21.71
N TYR A 551 -42.63 -40.54 20.77
CA TYR A 551 -41.50 -39.67 20.45
C TYR A 551 -41.62 -38.26 21.07
N GLY A 552 -42.77 -37.92 21.67
CA GLY A 552 -42.96 -36.65 22.36
C GLY A 552 -43.20 -35.47 21.42
N TYR A 553 -43.79 -35.67 20.25
CA TYR A 553 -44.13 -34.60 19.30
C TYR A 553 -45.05 -33.54 19.90
N ARG A 554 -45.86 -33.86 20.91
CA ARG A 554 -46.61 -32.84 21.66
C ARG A 554 -45.71 -31.82 22.35
N LYS A 555 -44.54 -32.27 22.83
CA LYS A 555 -43.55 -31.41 23.48
C LYS A 555 -42.84 -30.56 22.44
N THR A 556 -42.51 -31.14 21.28
CA THR A 556 -41.94 -30.40 20.14
C THR A 556 -42.90 -29.30 19.71
N ALA A 557 -44.14 -29.66 19.36
CA ALA A 557 -45.17 -28.72 18.91
C ALA A 557 -45.44 -27.57 19.90
N ALA A 558 -45.49 -27.86 21.20
CA ALA A 558 -45.69 -26.82 22.22
C ALA A 558 -44.49 -25.88 22.35
N LYS A 559 -43.25 -26.37 22.17
CA LYS A 559 -42.06 -25.51 22.18
C LYS A 559 -41.95 -24.68 20.90
N ASP A 560 -42.32 -25.24 19.75
CA ASP A 560 -42.35 -24.51 18.49
C ASP A 560 -43.32 -23.33 18.58
N PHE A 561 -44.51 -23.55 19.18
CA PHE A 561 -45.46 -22.47 19.49
C PHE A 561 -44.89 -21.44 20.47
N VAL A 562 -44.17 -21.87 21.51
CA VAL A 562 -43.52 -20.94 22.45
C VAL A 562 -42.47 -20.08 21.72
N GLY A 563 -41.79 -20.62 20.70
CA GLY A 563 -40.88 -19.87 19.85
C GLY A 563 -41.54 -18.78 19.00
N ALA A 564 -42.85 -18.89 18.76
CA ALA A 564 -43.64 -17.90 18.02
C ALA A 564 -44.25 -16.80 18.92
N LEU A 565 -44.00 -16.84 20.23
CA LEU A 565 -44.54 -15.84 21.17
C LEU A 565 -43.67 -14.58 21.19
N LEU A 566 -44.33 -13.41 21.24
CA LEU A 566 -43.65 -12.12 21.33
C LEU A 566 -43.10 -11.87 22.74
N PRO A 567 -42.08 -11.01 22.93
CA PRO A 567 -41.52 -10.72 24.27
C PRO A 567 -42.53 -10.21 25.32
N GLY A 568 -43.65 -9.62 24.89
CA GLY A 568 -44.75 -9.21 25.78
C GLY A 568 -45.76 -10.33 26.10
N ASP A 569 -45.70 -11.47 25.43
CA ASP A 569 -46.57 -12.63 25.68
C ASP A 569 -46.12 -13.41 26.92
N ARG A 570 -47.06 -14.19 27.49
CA ARG A 570 -46.75 -15.07 28.62
C ARG A 570 -47.31 -16.45 28.41
N ALA A 571 -46.52 -17.45 28.78
CA ALA A 571 -46.90 -18.85 28.64
C ALA A 571 -46.86 -19.58 29.99
N GLY A 572 -47.82 -20.49 30.18
CA GLY A 572 -47.91 -21.38 31.32
C GLY A 572 -48.20 -22.82 30.90
N VAL A 573 -47.82 -23.78 31.73
CA VAL A 573 -47.91 -25.21 31.41
C VAL A 573 -48.67 -25.95 32.50
N VAL A 574 -49.74 -26.62 32.09
CA VAL A 574 -50.56 -27.51 32.90
C VAL A 574 -50.40 -28.93 32.40
N ASP A 575 -49.97 -29.79 33.32
CA ASP A 575 -49.90 -31.22 33.16
C ASP A 575 -51.21 -31.85 33.67
N PHE A 576 -51.83 -32.75 32.89
CA PHE A 576 -52.99 -33.49 33.39
C PHE A 576 -53.01 -34.97 33.00
N ASP A 577 -53.33 -35.78 34.00
CA ASP A 577 -53.47 -37.22 33.94
C ASP A 577 -54.73 -37.64 34.74
N SER A 578 -54.60 -38.52 35.74
CA SER A 578 -55.59 -38.78 36.77
C SER A 578 -55.93 -37.51 37.59
N TYR A 579 -54.97 -36.60 37.71
CA TYR A 579 -55.06 -35.31 38.40
C TYR A 579 -54.56 -34.19 37.47
N SER A 580 -54.56 -32.94 37.93
CA SER A 580 -53.96 -31.83 37.19
C SER A 580 -52.98 -31.08 38.08
N ARG A 581 -51.87 -30.64 37.48
CA ARG A 581 -50.79 -29.89 38.13
C ARG A 581 -50.39 -28.70 37.26
N LEU A 582 -50.33 -27.51 37.86
CA LEU A 582 -49.67 -26.37 37.26
C LEU A 582 -48.16 -26.57 37.39
N ILE A 583 -47.47 -26.85 36.29
CA ILE A 583 -46.03 -27.07 36.26
C ILE A 583 -45.29 -25.73 36.14
N ARG A 584 -45.82 -24.84 35.30
CA ARG A 584 -45.28 -23.49 35.09
C ARG A 584 -46.41 -22.47 35.16
N PRO A 585 -46.38 -21.53 36.13
CA PRO A 585 -47.22 -20.33 36.08
C PRO A 585 -46.87 -19.48 34.85
N LEU A 586 -47.81 -18.64 34.41
CA LEU A 586 -47.56 -17.63 33.36
C LEU A 586 -46.27 -16.84 33.61
N THR A 587 -45.40 -16.78 32.61
CA THR A 587 -44.12 -16.07 32.61
C THR A 587 -43.74 -15.71 31.18
N SER A 588 -42.95 -14.64 31.01
CA SER A 588 -42.28 -14.28 29.74
C SER A 588 -40.91 -14.97 29.58
N ASP A 589 -40.43 -15.68 30.61
CA ASP A 589 -39.23 -16.55 30.53
C ASP A 589 -39.56 -17.84 29.76
N PHE A 590 -39.38 -17.79 28.44
CA PHE A 590 -39.70 -18.88 27.53
C PHE A 590 -38.79 -20.10 27.68
N ASP A 591 -37.55 -19.93 28.13
CA ASP A 591 -36.64 -21.04 28.44
C ASP A 591 -37.11 -21.86 29.64
N ALA A 592 -37.63 -21.17 30.68
CA ALA A 592 -38.26 -21.84 31.81
C ALA A 592 -39.55 -22.58 31.42
N VAL A 593 -40.31 -22.06 30.45
CA VAL A 593 -41.49 -22.72 29.88
C VAL A 593 -41.07 -23.97 29.11
N ASN A 594 -40.10 -23.87 28.21
CA ASN A 594 -39.55 -24.99 27.42
C ASN A 594 -39.00 -26.11 28.32
N SER A 595 -38.28 -25.75 29.38
CA SER A 595 -37.81 -26.69 30.41
C SER A 595 -38.95 -27.43 31.10
N SER A 596 -40.07 -26.74 31.34
CA SER A 596 -41.26 -27.32 31.98
C SER A 596 -41.98 -28.30 31.04
N ILE A 597 -42.10 -27.97 29.75
CA ILE A 597 -42.67 -28.85 28.72
C ILE A 597 -41.85 -30.15 28.60
N ASN A 598 -40.53 -30.06 28.62
CA ASN A 598 -39.66 -31.23 28.57
C ASN A 598 -39.92 -32.22 29.73
N SER A 599 -40.33 -31.71 30.90
CA SER A 599 -40.55 -32.50 32.12
C SER A 599 -41.85 -33.31 32.16
N LEU A 600 -42.79 -33.08 31.23
CA LEU A 600 -44.08 -33.76 31.21
C LEU A 600 -43.90 -35.28 31.04
N ASP A 601 -44.63 -36.08 31.81
CA ASP A 601 -44.57 -37.54 31.74
C ASP A 601 -45.66 -38.13 30.82
N ALA A 602 -45.83 -39.45 30.90
CA ALA A 602 -46.79 -40.23 30.13
C ALA A 602 -47.33 -41.38 31.02
N SER A 603 -47.95 -41.03 32.15
CA SER A 603 -48.45 -41.97 33.16
C SER A 603 -49.80 -41.53 33.75
N GLY A 604 -50.59 -42.48 34.28
CA GLY A 604 -51.90 -42.18 34.87
C GLY A 604 -53.10 -42.31 33.92
N GLY A 605 -54.30 -41.93 34.39
CA GLY A 605 -55.53 -41.88 33.60
C GLY A 605 -55.72 -40.53 32.90
N THR A 606 -56.91 -40.24 32.37
CA THR A 606 -57.20 -39.00 31.62
C THR A 606 -58.32 -38.20 32.27
N ASN A 607 -58.03 -36.99 32.76
CA ASN A 607 -59.00 -36.10 33.42
C ASN A 607 -58.98 -34.68 32.84
N ILE A 608 -59.54 -34.57 31.63
CA ILE A 608 -59.64 -33.32 30.86
C ILE A 608 -60.27 -32.18 31.70
N GLY A 609 -61.30 -32.49 32.50
CA GLY A 609 -61.95 -31.48 33.35
C GLY A 609 -61.02 -30.89 34.41
N ALA A 610 -60.12 -31.68 34.98
CA ALA A 610 -59.13 -31.19 35.95
C ALA A 610 -58.09 -30.28 35.26
N GLY A 611 -57.58 -30.68 34.09
CA GLY A 611 -56.65 -29.86 33.29
C GLY A 611 -57.26 -28.50 32.92
N MET A 612 -58.47 -28.51 32.36
CA MET A 612 -59.20 -27.29 31.99
C MET A 612 -59.47 -26.38 33.20
N ASN A 613 -59.84 -26.96 34.35
CA ASN A 613 -60.10 -26.17 35.56
C ASN A 613 -58.83 -25.47 36.07
N THR A 614 -57.69 -26.16 36.07
CA THR A 614 -56.41 -25.59 36.51
C THR A 614 -55.97 -24.46 35.57
N ALA A 615 -56.05 -24.68 34.26
CA ALA A 615 -55.71 -23.65 33.26
C ALA A 615 -56.60 -22.40 33.39
N ASN A 616 -57.93 -22.59 33.39
CA ASN A 616 -58.89 -21.49 33.57
C ASN A 616 -58.70 -20.75 34.89
N SER A 617 -58.54 -21.49 35.98
CA SER A 617 -58.37 -20.87 37.30
C SER A 617 -57.07 -20.08 37.39
N HIS A 618 -56.01 -20.51 36.71
CA HIS A 618 -54.76 -19.77 36.69
C HIS A 618 -54.88 -18.46 35.91
N LEU A 619 -55.43 -18.50 34.69
CA LEU A 619 -55.70 -17.29 33.88
C LEU A 619 -56.60 -16.30 34.63
N ILE A 620 -57.68 -16.76 35.26
CA ILE A 620 -58.60 -15.88 36.01
C ILE A 620 -57.92 -15.20 37.21
N ASN A 621 -56.98 -15.88 37.87
CA ASN A 621 -56.34 -15.36 39.08
C ASN A 621 -55.04 -14.58 38.81
N SER A 622 -54.37 -14.86 37.70
CA SER A 622 -53.00 -14.38 37.43
C SER A 622 -52.78 -13.87 36.00
N GLY A 623 -53.76 -14.02 35.12
CA GLY A 623 -53.70 -13.49 33.76
C GLY A 623 -53.82 -11.96 33.75
N ASP A 624 -53.28 -11.33 32.73
CA ASP A 624 -53.31 -9.89 32.52
C ASP A 624 -54.61 -9.54 31.82
N SER A 625 -55.40 -8.63 32.39
CA SER A 625 -56.68 -8.23 31.81
C SER A 625 -56.57 -7.49 30.48
N GLU A 626 -55.37 -7.00 30.14
CA GLU A 626 -55.07 -6.35 28.85
C GLU A 626 -54.63 -7.37 27.78
N HIS A 627 -54.34 -8.62 28.18
CA HIS A 627 -53.98 -9.70 27.26
C HIS A 627 -55.20 -10.52 26.81
N ALA A 628 -55.13 -11.05 25.59
CA ALA A 628 -56.05 -12.09 25.15
C ALA A 628 -55.71 -13.43 25.84
N TRP A 629 -56.69 -14.04 26.49
CA TRP A 629 -56.47 -15.29 27.22
C TRP A 629 -56.81 -16.49 26.35
N MET A 630 -55.86 -17.41 26.23
CA MET A 630 -56.04 -18.63 25.45
C MET A 630 -55.59 -19.89 26.18
N VAL A 631 -56.26 -21.00 25.86
CA VAL A 631 -55.89 -22.35 26.34
C VAL A 631 -55.75 -23.27 25.13
N ILE A 632 -54.61 -23.94 25.02
CA ILE A 632 -54.41 -25.04 24.07
C ILE A 632 -54.56 -26.36 24.83
N LEU A 633 -55.65 -27.07 24.58
CA LEU A 633 -55.99 -28.31 25.25
C LEU A 633 -55.73 -29.50 24.31
N LEU A 634 -54.68 -30.27 24.60
CA LEU A 634 -54.32 -31.47 23.84
C LEU A 634 -54.66 -32.74 24.62
N THR A 635 -55.31 -33.72 23.98
CA THR A 635 -55.60 -35.05 24.57
C THR A 635 -55.66 -36.16 23.53
N ASP A 636 -55.31 -37.39 23.92
CA ASP A 636 -55.38 -38.58 23.07
C ASP A 636 -56.48 -39.58 23.45
N GLY A 637 -57.30 -39.22 24.44
CA GLY A 637 -58.26 -40.14 25.05
C GLY A 637 -59.56 -39.51 25.51
N GLN A 638 -60.41 -40.32 26.14
CA GLN A 638 -61.66 -39.88 26.75
C GLN A 638 -61.45 -39.66 28.24
N GLY A 639 -61.74 -38.45 28.72
CA GLY A 639 -61.63 -38.10 30.14
C GLY A 639 -62.92 -37.58 30.74
N THR A 640 -62.98 -37.55 32.08
CA THR A 640 -64.12 -36.94 32.79
C THR A 640 -64.15 -35.44 32.57
N TYR A 641 -65.28 -34.91 32.10
CA TYR A 641 -65.44 -33.47 31.84
C TYR A 641 -66.80 -32.96 32.34
N SER A 642 -66.83 -31.71 32.81
CA SER A 642 -68.04 -30.99 33.21
C SER A 642 -68.15 -29.68 32.44
N ASN A 643 -69.31 -29.43 31.84
CA ASN A 643 -69.59 -28.20 31.08
C ASN A 643 -69.45 -26.91 31.90
N THR A 644 -69.32 -27.01 33.23
CA THR A 644 -69.00 -25.88 34.11
C THR A 644 -67.67 -25.22 33.75
N TYR A 645 -66.68 -25.98 33.24
CA TYR A 645 -65.37 -25.43 32.87
C TYR A 645 -65.41 -24.70 31.53
N THR A 646 -66.15 -25.21 30.54
CA THR A 646 -66.45 -24.45 29.30
C THR A 646 -67.16 -23.13 29.64
N GLN A 647 -68.16 -23.18 30.53
CA GLN A 647 -68.89 -21.97 30.93
C GLN A 647 -67.99 -20.98 31.70
N GLN A 648 -67.02 -21.48 32.46
CA GLN A 648 -66.02 -20.65 33.13
C GLN A 648 -65.12 -19.93 32.12
N ALA A 649 -64.66 -20.62 31.06
CA ALA A 649 -63.89 -20.00 29.97
C ALA A 649 -64.70 -18.91 29.26
N ILE A 650 -65.96 -19.21 28.86
CA ILE A 650 -66.87 -18.25 28.21
C ILE A 650 -67.10 -17.00 29.08
N ASN A 651 -67.36 -17.18 30.37
CA ASN A 651 -67.66 -16.06 31.27
C ASN A 651 -66.47 -15.13 31.51
N ASN A 652 -65.24 -15.58 31.22
CA ASN A 652 -64.01 -14.83 31.42
C ASN A 652 -63.29 -14.56 30.10
N ASN A 653 -63.97 -14.69 28.95
CA ASN A 653 -63.43 -14.42 27.63
C ASN A 653 -62.13 -15.19 27.29
N ILE A 654 -62.05 -16.44 27.73
CA ILE A 654 -60.92 -17.34 27.43
C ILE A 654 -61.25 -18.15 26.18
N THR A 655 -60.43 -18.02 25.14
CA THR A 655 -60.52 -18.83 23.91
C THR A 655 -59.85 -20.18 24.12
N VAL A 656 -60.53 -21.28 23.79
CA VAL A 656 -59.98 -22.62 23.97
C VAL A 656 -59.83 -23.32 22.63
N TYR A 657 -58.58 -23.62 22.24
CA TYR A 657 -58.26 -24.48 21.12
C TYR A 657 -58.15 -25.91 21.62
N THR A 658 -58.76 -26.86 20.92
CA THR A 658 -58.73 -28.27 21.32
C THR A 658 -58.08 -29.13 20.25
N VAL A 659 -57.12 -29.97 20.65
CA VAL A 659 -56.37 -30.86 19.78
C VAL A 659 -56.62 -32.30 20.21
N GLY A 660 -57.31 -33.07 19.36
CA GLY A 660 -57.56 -34.49 19.58
C GLY A 660 -56.57 -35.35 18.83
N LEU A 661 -55.76 -36.14 19.54
CA LEU A 661 -54.76 -37.04 18.97
C LEU A 661 -55.29 -38.49 18.87
N GLY A 662 -55.30 -39.05 17.66
CA GLY A 662 -55.71 -40.43 17.41
C GLY A 662 -57.22 -40.64 17.35
N SER A 663 -57.66 -41.91 17.36
CA SER A 663 -59.07 -42.28 17.13
C SER A 663 -59.92 -42.42 18.40
N ASP A 664 -59.29 -42.43 19.57
CA ASP A 664 -59.94 -42.74 20.86
C ASP A 664 -60.34 -41.49 21.66
N VAL A 665 -60.44 -40.34 21.00
CA VAL A 665 -60.86 -39.06 21.59
C VAL A 665 -62.38 -38.86 21.54
N ASP A 666 -62.93 -38.08 22.48
CA ASP A 666 -64.32 -37.62 22.41
C ASP A 666 -64.42 -36.37 21.53
N THR A 667 -64.48 -36.57 20.21
CA THR A 667 -64.55 -35.49 19.21
C THR A 667 -65.71 -34.54 19.44
N ALA A 668 -66.86 -35.05 19.89
CA ALA A 668 -68.05 -34.23 20.11
C ALA A 668 -67.85 -33.28 21.29
N LEU A 669 -67.21 -33.76 22.36
CA LEU A 669 -66.83 -32.94 23.50
C LEU A 669 -65.80 -31.87 23.11
N LEU A 670 -64.69 -32.25 22.48
CA LEU A 670 -63.59 -31.32 22.15
C LEU A 670 -64.03 -30.23 21.15
N THR A 671 -64.80 -30.62 20.13
CA THR A 671 -65.42 -29.67 19.20
C THR A 671 -66.37 -28.73 19.93
N GLY A 672 -67.17 -29.25 20.87
CA GLY A 672 -68.10 -28.46 21.67
C GLY A 672 -67.41 -27.44 22.59
N ILE A 673 -66.25 -27.78 23.16
CA ILE A 673 -65.46 -26.86 23.98
C ILE A 673 -64.89 -25.73 23.12
N ALA A 674 -64.23 -26.07 22.01
CA ALA A 674 -63.57 -25.09 21.16
C ALA A 674 -64.56 -24.10 20.55
N THR A 675 -65.59 -24.62 19.86
CA THR A 675 -66.58 -23.77 19.19
C THR A 675 -67.39 -22.90 20.16
N ALA A 676 -67.61 -23.34 21.40
CA ALA A 676 -68.35 -22.55 22.39
C ALA A 676 -67.53 -21.40 22.99
N THR A 677 -66.19 -21.49 22.95
CA THR A 677 -65.27 -20.50 23.50
C THR A 677 -64.66 -19.59 22.43
N GLY A 678 -64.96 -19.83 21.15
CA GLY A 678 -64.44 -19.06 20.03
C GLY A 678 -63.18 -19.64 19.38
N GLY A 679 -62.69 -20.78 19.85
CA GLY A 679 -61.53 -21.48 19.27
C GLY A 679 -61.93 -22.57 18.26
N GLN A 680 -60.91 -23.21 17.67
CA GLN A 680 -61.07 -24.29 16.70
C GLN A 680 -60.67 -25.66 17.29
N TYR A 681 -61.37 -26.71 16.84
CA TYR A 681 -60.97 -28.10 17.12
C TYR A 681 -60.14 -28.65 15.97
N PHE A 682 -59.00 -29.24 16.29
CA PHE A 682 -58.10 -29.90 15.36
C PHE A 682 -58.06 -31.40 15.62
N SER A 683 -58.31 -32.18 14.58
CA SER A 683 -58.24 -33.64 14.62
C SER A 683 -56.92 -34.11 14.04
N VAL A 684 -56.11 -34.76 14.85
CA VAL A 684 -54.77 -35.22 14.48
C VAL A 684 -54.75 -36.74 14.44
N SER A 685 -54.44 -37.32 13.28
CA SER A 685 -54.46 -38.78 13.11
C SER A 685 -53.20 -39.44 13.68
N THR A 686 -52.06 -38.77 13.56
CA THR A 686 -50.74 -39.24 13.97
C THR A 686 -49.98 -38.14 14.70
N ALA A 687 -49.23 -38.47 15.75
CA ALA A 687 -48.54 -37.47 16.58
C ALA A 687 -47.51 -36.64 15.80
N GLU A 688 -47.00 -37.15 14.68
CA GLU A 688 -46.09 -36.45 13.77
C GLU A 688 -46.69 -35.17 13.18
N ASP A 689 -48.03 -35.07 13.06
CA ASP A 689 -48.70 -33.88 12.51
C ASP A 689 -49.01 -32.81 13.59
N LEU A 690 -48.67 -33.06 14.86
CA LEU A 690 -48.91 -32.11 15.95
C LEU A 690 -48.19 -30.76 15.76
N PRO A 691 -46.92 -30.71 15.31
CA PRO A 691 -46.23 -29.44 15.04
C PRO A 691 -46.97 -28.57 14.02
N ASP A 692 -47.48 -29.16 12.92
CA ASP A 692 -48.23 -28.42 11.90
C ASP A 692 -49.53 -27.83 12.45
N VAL A 693 -50.22 -28.54 13.34
CA VAL A 693 -51.43 -28.02 13.99
C VAL A 693 -51.09 -26.88 14.94
N PHE A 694 -50.04 -26.99 15.73
CA PHE A 694 -49.64 -25.91 16.64
C PHE A 694 -49.17 -24.69 15.85
N ARG A 695 -48.45 -24.88 14.75
CA ARG A 695 -48.10 -23.81 13.80
C ARG A 695 -49.33 -23.15 13.19
N THR A 696 -50.34 -23.92 12.76
CA THR A 696 -51.61 -23.32 12.28
C THR A 696 -52.28 -22.46 13.36
N ILE A 697 -52.17 -22.85 14.64
CA ILE A 697 -52.70 -22.05 15.75
C ILE A 697 -51.82 -20.81 16.01
N SER A 698 -50.50 -20.88 15.77
CA SER A 698 -49.60 -19.71 15.91
C SER A 698 -49.79 -18.72 14.76
N GLU A 699 -50.02 -19.20 13.54
CA GLU A 699 -50.35 -18.37 12.36
C GLU A 699 -51.64 -17.53 12.57
N GLU A 700 -52.61 -18.01 13.37
CA GLU A 700 -53.80 -17.21 13.73
C GLU A 700 -53.50 -16.03 14.68
N ILE A 701 -52.30 -15.97 15.26
CA ILE A 701 -51.87 -14.96 16.23
C ILE A 701 -50.58 -14.23 15.83
N GLU A 702 -49.99 -14.54 14.67
CA GLU A 702 -48.82 -13.87 14.09
C GLU A 702 -49.23 -12.61 13.28
N PRO A 703 -48.42 -11.54 13.29
CA PRO A 703 -48.57 -10.41 12.38
C PRO A 703 -48.56 -10.83 10.90
N THR A 704 -49.24 -10.09 10.03
CA THR A 704 -49.10 -10.30 8.57
C THR A 704 -47.76 -9.75 8.11
N ASP A 705 -47.05 -10.55 7.32
CA ASP A 705 -45.78 -10.29 6.65
C ASP A 705 -45.99 -10.80 5.20
N THR A 706 -46.11 -9.87 4.26
CA THR A 706 -46.65 -10.10 2.91
C THR A 706 -45.57 -10.59 1.93
N ASP A 707 -44.34 -10.16 2.08
CA ASP A 707 -43.20 -10.52 1.23
C ASP A 707 -42.23 -11.53 1.88
N GLY A 708 -42.34 -11.76 3.19
CA GLY A 708 -41.70 -12.84 3.92
C GLY A 708 -40.24 -12.57 4.26
N ASP A 709 -39.86 -11.31 4.39
CA ASP A 709 -38.52 -10.84 4.74
C ASP A 709 -38.22 -10.97 6.25
N GLY A 710 -39.25 -11.12 7.08
CA GLY A 710 -39.16 -11.24 8.53
C GLY A 710 -39.62 -9.99 9.31
N ILE A 711 -40.03 -8.91 8.63
CA ILE A 711 -40.63 -7.72 9.23
C ILE A 711 -42.14 -7.72 8.94
N PRO A 712 -43.02 -7.54 9.95
CA PRO A 712 -44.46 -7.43 9.68
C PRO A 712 -44.87 -6.18 8.90
N ASP A 713 -45.84 -6.28 7.97
CA ASP A 713 -46.38 -5.18 7.14
C ASP A 713 -46.65 -3.88 7.92
N ILE A 714 -47.17 -4.04 9.13
CA ILE A 714 -47.53 -2.94 10.01
C ILE A 714 -46.31 -2.31 10.68
N THR A 715 -45.27 -3.09 10.98
CA THR A 715 -43.97 -2.59 11.44
C THR A 715 -43.29 -1.81 10.31
N GLU A 716 -43.31 -2.33 9.09
CA GLU A 716 -42.72 -1.66 7.91
C GLU A 716 -43.40 -0.32 7.62
N THR A 717 -44.75 -0.30 7.66
CA THR A 717 -45.53 0.91 7.35
C THR A 717 -45.61 1.93 8.49
N THR A 718 -45.52 1.50 9.75
CA THR A 718 -45.51 2.43 10.91
C THR A 718 -44.11 2.80 11.37
N GLY A 719 -43.14 2.02 10.94
CA GLY A 719 -41.72 2.14 11.20
C GLY A 719 -41.23 1.29 12.37
N PHE A 720 -39.95 0.94 12.30
CA PHE A 720 -39.16 0.39 13.39
C PHE A 720 -37.98 1.32 13.68
N ARG A 721 -37.27 1.09 14.79
CA ARG A 721 -36.15 1.94 15.21
C ARG A 721 -34.89 1.16 15.54
N ASP A 722 -33.75 1.80 15.35
CA ASP A 722 -32.43 1.28 15.68
C ASP A 722 -32.02 1.54 17.15
N GLY A 723 -30.82 1.10 17.50
CA GLY A 723 -30.20 1.32 18.81
C GLY A 723 -29.82 2.78 19.09
N PHE A 724 -29.92 3.67 18.12
CA PHE A 724 -29.62 5.10 18.27
C PHE A 724 -30.89 5.97 18.36
N GLY A 725 -32.06 5.37 18.09
CA GLY A 725 -33.38 6.02 18.13
C GLY A 725 -33.86 6.57 16.78
N ASN A 726 -33.17 6.26 15.68
CA ASN A 726 -33.58 6.59 14.32
C ASN A 726 -34.70 5.67 13.87
N TRP A 727 -35.59 6.17 13.00
CA TRP A 727 -36.78 5.43 12.54
C TRP A 727 -36.68 5.12 11.05
N TYR A 728 -37.00 3.88 10.71
CA TYR A 728 -36.93 3.29 9.36
C TYR A 728 -38.31 2.81 8.94
N THR A 729 -38.60 2.86 7.64
CA THR A 729 -39.83 2.34 7.04
C THR A 729 -39.52 1.70 5.70
N THR A 730 -40.02 0.49 5.48
CA THR A 730 -39.77 -0.34 4.30
C THR A 730 -41.07 -0.59 3.52
N ASP A 731 -40.99 -1.19 2.32
CA ASP A 731 -42.16 -1.49 1.48
C ASP A 731 -42.67 -2.93 1.72
N PRO A 732 -43.86 -3.12 2.34
CA PRO A 732 -44.37 -4.44 2.74
C PRO A 732 -44.75 -5.38 1.59
N GLU A 733 -44.56 -4.98 0.34
CA GLU A 733 -44.73 -5.86 -0.82
C GLU A 733 -43.40 -6.17 -1.52
N ASN A 734 -42.27 -5.69 -0.99
CA ASN A 734 -40.95 -5.77 -1.57
C ASN A 734 -39.91 -6.12 -0.48
N PRO A 735 -39.40 -7.36 -0.44
CA PRO A 735 -38.59 -7.85 0.67
C PRO A 735 -37.15 -7.29 0.72
N ASP A 736 -36.84 -6.31 -0.13
CA ASP A 736 -35.52 -5.71 -0.40
C ASP A 736 -35.81 -4.30 -0.97
N THR A 737 -36.02 -3.35 -0.05
CA THR A 737 -36.63 -2.04 -0.31
C THR A 737 -35.72 -1.14 -1.14
N ASP A 738 -34.42 -1.17 -0.93
CA ASP A 738 -33.44 -0.36 -1.66
C ASP A 738 -32.80 -1.10 -2.85
N GLY A 739 -32.82 -2.43 -2.88
CA GLY A 739 -32.45 -3.23 -4.05
C GLY A 739 -30.98 -3.62 -4.12
N ASP A 740 -30.26 -3.59 -3.00
CA ASP A 740 -28.84 -3.98 -2.91
C ASP A 740 -28.66 -5.52 -2.90
N GLY A 741 -29.71 -6.25 -2.53
CA GLY A 741 -29.77 -7.71 -2.49
C GLY A 741 -29.73 -8.33 -1.10
N LEU A 742 -29.64 -7.53 -0.03
CA LEU A 742 -30.01 -7.90 1.33
C LEU A 742 -31.53 -7.75 1.50
N LEU A 743 -32.13 -8.53 2.41
CA LEU A 743 -33.56 -8.40 2.70
C LEU A 743 -33.76 -7.39 3.83
N ASP A 744 -34.83 -6.60 3.80
CA ASP A 744 -35.07 -5.57 4.84
C ASP A 744 -35.03 -6.16 6.27
N GLY A 745 -35.56 -7.37 6.45
CA GLY A 745 -35.48 -8.10 7.72
C GLY A 745 -34.10 -8.65 8.10
N GLU A 746 -33.23 -8.93 7.12
CA GLU A 746 -31.82 -9.27 7.36
C GLU A 746 -31.04 -8.03 7.81
N GLU A 747 -31.28 -6.90 7.16
CA GLU A 747 -30.66 -5.61 7.43
C GLU A 747 -31.14 -4.99 8.75
N ALA A 748 -32.44 -5.06 9.05
CA ALA A 748 -32.98 -4.66 10.35
C ALA A 748 -32.37 -5.49 11.50
N GLY A 749 -31.98 -6.73 11.23
CA GLY A 749 -31.36 -7.60 12.21
C GLY A 749 -32.31 -7.97 13.36
N LYS A 750 -31.77 -8.10 14.57
CA LYS A 750 -32.51 -8.66 15.72
C LYS A 750 -33.19 -7.59 16.55
N LEU A 751 -34.44 -7.85 16.94
CA LEU A 751 -35.12 -7.07 17.97
C LEU A 751 -34.47 -7.29 19.34
N ALA A 752 -33.82 -6.25 19.86
CA ALA A 752 -33.22 -6.18 21.19
C ALA A 752 -34.12 -5.42 22.18
N ASN A 753 -33.86 -5.64 23.47
CA ASN A 753 -34.44 -4.87 24.56
C ASN A 753 -33.40 -4.66 25.66
N CYS A 754 -32.88 -3.44 25.77
CA CYS A 754 -31.90 -3.05 26.79
C CYS A 754 -32.51 -1.98 27.71
N ASP A 755 -32.55 -2.22 29.02
CA ASP A 755 -33.10 -1.28 30.01
C ASP A 755 -34.52 -0.75 29.70
N GLY A 756 -35.37 -1.59 29.10
CA GLY A 756 -36.73 -1.25 28.72
C GLY A 756 -36.86 -0.48 27.40
N LYS A 757 -35.74 -0.26 26.69
CA LYS A 757 -35.71 0.30 25.34
C LYS A 757 -35.68 -0.84 24.34
N GLN A 758 -36.76 -0.99 23.58
CA GLN A 758 -36.80 -1.92 22.45
C GLN A 758 -36.19 -1.27 21.21
N TYR A 759 -35.46 -1.99 20.38
CA TYR A 759 -34.94 -1.50 19.10
C TYR A 759 -34.40 -2.67 18.26
N PHE A 760 -34.09 -2.43 17.00
CA PHE A 760 -33.45 -3.36 16.09
C PHE A 760 -31.94 -3.11 16.03
N GLN A 761 -31.14 -4.17 16.11
CA GLN A 761 -29.68 -4.13 15.97
C GLN A 761 -29.33 -4.15 14.49
N LEU A 762 -29.54 -3.02 13.80
CA LEU A 762 -29.29 -2.90 12.36
C LEU A 762 -27.93 -3.51 11.98
N PHE A 763 -27.95 -4.24 10.89
CA PHE A 763 -26.78 -4.68 10.15
C PHE A 763 -26.36 -3.63 9.11
N SER A 764 -27.34 -3.07 8.40
CA SER A 764 -27.25 -1.97 7.44
C SER A 764 -28.57 -1.16 7.46
N ASP A 765 -28.65 -0.01 6.78
CA ASP A 765 -29.87 0.80 6.61
C ASP A 765 -30.71 0.28 5.43
N PRO A 766 -31.88 -0.36 5.68
CA PRO A 766 -32.72 -1.01 4.66
C PRO A 766 -33.47 -0.04 3.74
N THR A 767 -33.03 1.20 3.67
CA THR A 767 -33.63 2.24 2.86
C THR A 767 -32.63 2.89 1.90
N THR A 768 -31.37 2.45 1.91
CA THR A 768 -30.28 2.97 1.08
C THR A 768 -29.32 1.85 0.71
N GLU A 769 -29.01 1.75 -0.60
CA GLU A 769 -28.04 0.76 -1.10
C GLU A 769 -26.61 0.90 -0.51
N HIS A 770 -26.30 2.03 0.12
CA HIS A 770 -24.97 2.33 0.71
C HIS A 770 -25.21 3.03 2.04
N SER A 771 -24.91 2.35 3.15
CA SER A 771 -25.23 2.80 4.50
C SER A 771 -24.25 3.84 5.05
N ASP A 772 -22.98 3.78 4.66
CA ASP A 772 -21.93 4.74 5.03
C ASP A 772 -21.63 5.78 3.94
N GLY A 773 -21.92 5.47 2.68
CA GLY A 773 -21.73 6.35 1.52
C GLY A 773 -20.38 6.23 0.80
N ASP A 774 -19.58 5.19 1.08
CA ASP A 774 -18.20 5.03 0.56
C ASP A 774 -18.11 4.47 -0.87
N PHE A 775 -19.27 4.21 -1.51
CA PHE A 775 -19.46 3.59 -2.83
C PHE A 775 -19.31 2.06 -2.91
N LEU A 776 -19.15 1.35 -1.78
CA LEU A 776 -19.50 -0.07 -1.65
C LEU A 776 -20.97 -0.19 -1.22
N ASP A 777 -21.67 -1.17 -1.78
CA ASP A 777 -23.02 -1.49 -1.32
C ASP A 777 -22.98 -2.45 -0.12
N ASP A 778 -24.02 -2.43 0.71
CA ASP A 778 -24.01 -3.12 2.00
C ASP A 778 -23.86 -4.65 1.85
N LEU A 779 -24.33 -5.21 0.71
CA LEU A 779 -24.08 -6.59 0.33
C LEU A 779 -22.60 -6.87 0.02
N GLU A 780 -21.92 -6.00 -0.74
CA GLU A 780 -20.48 -6.11 -1.01
C GLU A 780 -19.66 -6.04 0.28
N GLU A 781 -20.04 -5.17 1.22
CA GLU A 781 -19.41 -5.05 2.52
C GLU A 781 -19.62 -6.30 3.39
N TYR A 782 -20.84 -6.84 3.41
CA TYR A 782 -21.11 -8.11 4.05
C TYR A 782 -20.27 -9.26 3.48
N GLU A 783 -20.03 -9.28 2.17
CA GLU A 783 -19.17 -10.28 1.51
C GLU A 783 -17.68 -10.08 1.84
N LEU A 784 -17.23 -8.85 2.04
CA LEU A 784 -15.86 -8.49 2.44
C LEU A 784 -15.62 -8.67 3.94
N GLY A 785 -16.67 -8.59 4.75
CA GLY A 785 -16.61 -8.57 6.20
C GLY A 785 -16.25 -7.21 6.78
N THR A 786 -16.36 -6.14 5.98
CA THR A 786 -16.25 -4.74 6.40
C THR A 786 -17.55 -4.29 7.09
N ASN A 787 -17.55 -3.11 7.69
CA ASN A 787 -18.67 -2.60 8.48
C ASN A 787 -19.52 -1.62 7.65
N PRO A 788 -20.79 -1.94 7.31
CA PRO A 788 -21.68 -1.10 6.48
C PRO A 788 -21.93 0.34 6.96
N PHE A 789 -21.46 0.64 8.16
CA PHE A 789 -21.63 1.94 8.77
C PHE A 789 -20.29 2.69 8.94
N SER A 790 -19.20 2.22 8.33
CA SER A 790 -17.85 2.77 8.48
C SER A 790 -17.15 2.85 7.14
N GLU A 791 -16.95 4.07 6.62
CA GLU A 791 -16.25 4.27 5.32
C GLU A 791 -14.83 3.69 5.33
N ASP A 792 -14.21 3.59 6.49
CA ASP A 792 -12.87 3.04 6.74
C ASP A 792 -13.00 2.08 7.94
N THR A 793 -13.05 0.76 7.67
CA THR A 793 -13.32 -0.25 8.71
C THR A 793 -12.13 -0.44 9.64
N ASP A 794 -10.89 -0.21 9.18
CA ASP A 794 -9.68 -0.48 9.96
C ASP A 794 -8.95 0.77 10.46
N GLY A 795 -9.40 1.95 10.05
CA GLY A 795 -9.00 3.24 10.57
C GLY A 795 -7.63 3.70 10.08
N ASP A 796 -7.15 3.19 8.93
CA ASP A 796 -5.85 3.55 8.38
C ASP A 796 -5.87 4.82 7.49
N GLY A 797 -7.05 5.38 7.27
CA GLY A 797 -7.28 6.60 6.49
C GLY A 797 -7.56 6.36 5.01
N LEU A 798 -7.65 5.12 4.55
CA LEU A 798 -8.20 4.74 3.24
C LEU A 798 -9.61 4.20 3.42
N SER A 799 -10.54 4.57 2.52
CA SER A 799 -11.88 3.98 2.57
C SER A 799 -11.85 2.52 2.13
N ASP A 800 -12.80 1.71 2.60
CA ASP A 800 -12.88 0.28 2.28
C ASP A 800 -12.97 0.04 0.76
N SER A 801 -13.59 0.96 0.03
CA SER A 801 -13.66 0.96 -1.44
C SER A 801 -12.33 1.25 -2.15
N GLU A 802 -11.39 1.92 -1.48
CA GLU A 802 -10.08 2.34 -1.99
C GLU A 802 -8.93 1.48 -1.43
N ASP A 803 -9.16 0.74 -0.35
CA ASP A 803 -8.16 -0.11 0.30
C ASP A 803 -8.11 -1.55 -0.27
N GLU A 804 -6.88 -2.06 -0.45
CA GLU A 804 -6.62 -3.45 -0.83
C GLU A 804 -6.77 -4.40 0.38
N TYR A 805 -6.61 -3.89 1.60
CA TYR A 805 -6.64 -4.66 2.85
C TYR A 805 -7.59 -4.06 3.93
N PRO A 806 -8.90 -3.86 3.65
CA PRO A 806 -9.85 -3.06 4.45
C PRO A 806 -10.21 -3.62 5.85
N LEU A 807 -9.43 -4.58 6.34
CA LEU A 807 -9.56 -5.21 7.66
C LEU A 807 -8.21 -5.25 8.38
N SER A 808 -7.21 -4.54 7.89
CA SER A 808 -5.82 -4.62 8.34
C SER A 808 -5.13 -3.29 8.07
N PRO A 809 -4.98 -2.43 9.10
CA PRO A 809 -4.54 -1.07 8.91
C PRO A 809 -3.16 -1.09 8.24
N SER A 810 -3.09 -0.53 7.03
CA SER A 810 -1.87 -0.46 6.28
C SER A 810 -0.95 0.55 6.97
N SER A 811 0.25 0.10 7.34
CA SER A 811 1.26 0.95 7.94
C SER A 811 1.56 2.10 6.97
N ILE A 812 1.03 3.29 7.28
CA ILE A 812 1.31 4.55 6.60
C ILE A 812 2.82 4.61 6.35
N GLU A 813 3.25 4.53 5.08
CA GLU A 813 4.66 4.74 4.73
C GLU A 813 5.03 6.14 5.26
N PRO A 814 6.04 6.28 6.14
CA PRO A 814 6.40 7.59 6.68
C PRO A 814 6.82 8.52 5.53
N GLU A 815 6.38 9.79 5.58
CA GLU A 815 6.88 10.84 4.69
C GLU A 815 8.41 10.89 4.84
N ILE A 816 9.15 10.29 3.88
CA ILE A 816 10.61 10.33 3.88
C ILE A 816 11.03 11.81 3.89
N GLY A 817 11.79 12.20 4.92
CA GLY A 817 12.30 13.55 5.06
C GLY A 817 13.11 13.96 3.83
N VAL A 818 13.01 15.24 3.43
CA VAL A 818 13.71 15.78 2.24
C VAL A 818 15.24 15.52 2.28
N LEU A 819 15.80 15.41 3.48
CA LEU A 819 17.23 15.15 3.71
C LEU A 819 17.58 13.67 3.46
N GLU A 820 16.72 12.76 3.91
CA GLU A 820 16.87 11.31 3.71
C GLU A 820 16.68 10.89 2.24
N ILE A 821 15.83 11.61 1.51
CA ILE A 821 15.75 11.53 0.04
C ILE A 821 17.12 11.82 -0.60
N GLY A 822 17.81 12.87 -0.15
CA GLY A 822 19.14 13.24 -0.66
C GLY A 822 20.19 12.17 -0.38
N ARG A 823 20.18 11.60 0.84
CA ARG A 823 21.03 10.48 1.24
C ARG A 823 20.83 9.25 0.35
N ALA A 824 19.57 8.87 0.10
CA ALA A 824 19.24 7.73 -0.75
C ALA A 824 19.79 7.87 -2.19
N ILE A 825 19.72 9.07 -2.77
CA ILE A 825 20.26 9.36 -4.12
C ILE A 825 21.79 9.16 -4.17
N VAL A 826 22.54 9.67 -3.19
CA VAL A 826 24.01 9.52 -3.17
C VAL A 826 24.41 8.07 -3.02
N LEU A 827 23.77 7.34 -2.10
CA LEU A 827 24.02 5.91 -1.91
C LEU A 827 23.70 5.13 -3.19
N GLY A 828 22.64 5.49 -3.90
CA GLY A 828 22.32 4.95 -5.21
C GLY A 828 23.43 5.16 -6.24
N ALA A 829 23.95 6.39 -6.34
CA ALA A 829 25.03 6.74 -7.26
C ALA A 829 26.34 6.00 -6.96
N VAL A 830 26.68 5.86 -5.67
CA VAL A 830 27.93 5.24 -5.23
C VAL A 830 27.87 3.72 -5.28
N PHE A 831 26.76 3.11 -4.86
CA PHE A 831 26.66 1.66 -4.62
C PHE A 831 25.78 0.90 -5.62
N GLY A 832 25.01 1.60 -6.47
CA GLY A 832 24.06 0.98 -7.40
C GLY A 832 24.68 -0.08 -8.30
N GLU A 833 25.81 0.24 -8.94
CA GLU A 833 26.49 -0.65 -9.90
C GLU A 833 27.24 -1.83 -9.25
N CYS A 834 27.32 -1.90 -7.92
CA CYS A 834 28.13 -2.88 -7.20
C CYS A 834 27.54 -4.30 -7.17
N GLY A 835 26.40 -4.55 -7.83
CA GLY A 835 25.75 -5.85 -7.91
C GLY A 835 25.29 -6.37 -6.54
N ILE A 836 23.99 -6.31 -6.26
CA ILE A 836 23.43 -6.87 -5.01
C ILE A 836 23.32 -8.40 -5.11
N GLU A 837 24.44 -9.11 -5.30
CA GLU A 837 24.44 -10.56 -5.17
C GLU A 837 24.50 -10.96 -3.69
N GLY A 838 23.34 -11.29 -3.11
CA GLY A 838 23.29 -12.04 -1.84
C GLY A 838 22.94 -11.27 -0.56
N GLY A 839 22.19 -10.17 -0.66
CA GLY A 839 21.42 -9.67 0.50
C GLY A 839 22.16 -8.83 1.53
N SER A 840 23.40 -8.40 1.28
CA SER A 840 23.93 -7.22 1.96
C SER A 840 25.03 -6.60 1.11
N LEU A 841 24.94 -5.30 0.86
CA LEU A 841 26.07 -4.44 0.49
C LEU A 841 27.03 -4.39 1.68
N ALA A 842 27.64 -5.51 2.10
CA ALA A 842 28.55 -5.61 3.25
C ALA A 842 28.18 -4.77 4.52
N GLY A 843 26.89 -4.53 4.79
CA GLY A 843 26.41 -3.69 5.90
C GLY A 843 26.47 -2.17 5.68
N PHE A 844 26.69 -1.67 4.46
CA PHE A 844 26.79 -0.23 4.18
C PHE A 844 25.44 0.45 3.91
N VAL A 845 24.49 -0.16 3.20
CA VAL A 845 23.19 0.47 2.87
C VAL A 845 22.04 -0.36 3.41
N ASP A 846 21.09 0.29 4.10
CA ASP A 846 19.87 -0.36 4.58
C ASP A 846 19.02 -0.90 3.41
N SER A 847 18.36 -2.03 3.64
CA SER A 847 17.40 -2.62 2.71
C SER A 847 16.26 -1.70 2.31
N GLU A 848 15.79 -0.83 3.20
CA GLU A 848 14.70 0.11 2.98
C GLU A 848 15.15 1.25 2.05
N ILE A 849 16.27 1.91 2.37
CA ILE A 849 16.90 2.92 1.50
C ILE A 849 17.23 2.32 0.13
N ALA A 850 17.80 1.11 0.08
CA ALA A 850 18.14 0.42 -1.16
C ALA A 850 16.90 0.01 -2.00
N SER A 851 15.71 0.01 -1.39
CA SER A 851 14.44 -0.26 -2.06
C SER A 851 13.72 1.01 -2.54
N SER A 852 14.19 2.18 -2.13
CA SER A 852 13.57 3.46 -2.48
C SER A 852 13.73 3.80 -3.97
N ALA A 853 12.74 4.52 -4.52
CA ALA A 853 12.85 5.09 -5.87
C ALA A 853 14.02 6.08 -5.98
N TYR A 854 14.36 6.77 -4.89
CA TYR A 854 15.46 7.73 -4.80
C TYR A 854 16.85 7.07 -4.97
N TYR A 855 17.05 5.89 -4.39
CA TYR A 855 18.25 5.09 -4.62
C TYR A 855 18.39 4.67 -6.09
N LEU A 856 17.28 4.27 -6.72
CA LEU A 856 17.28 3.94 -8.15
C LEU A 856 17.60 5.17 -9.02
N VAL A 857 17.10 6.36 -8.66
CA VAL A 857 17.43 7.63 -9.35
C VAL A 857 18.92 7.92 -9.26
N GLY A 858 19.53 7.76 -8.09
CA GLY A 858 20.97 7.89 -7.89
C GLY A 858 21.78 6.95 -8.78
N TRP A 859 21.41 5.67 -8.78
CA TRP A 859 22.07 4.64 -9.58
C TRP A 859 22.00 4.96 -11.08
N ILE A 860 20.81 5.27 -11.60
CA ILE A 860 20.62 5.58 -13.03
C ILE A 860 21.33 6.90 -13.39
N GLY A 861 21.30 7.90 -12.51
CA GLY A 861 21.92 9.21 -12.73
C GLY A 861 23.43 9.15 -12.88
N PHE A 862 24.12 8.32 -12.08
CA PHE A 862 25.59 8.16 -12.12
C PHE A 862 26.10 7.54 -13.42
N SER A 863 25.37 6.59 -14.01
CA SER A 863 25.79 5.90 -15.24
C SER A 863 25.75 6.80 -16.51
N LEU A 864 25.17 8.01 -16.43
CA LEU A 864 24.92 8.92 -17.57
C LEU A 864 25.96 10.03 -17.76
N VAL A 865 26.97 10.07 -16.89
CA VAL A 865 27.83 11.24 -16.67
C VAL A 865 28.90 11.52 -17.76
N PRO A 866 29.24 10.65 -18.75
CA PRO A 866 30.23 11.03 -19.77
C PRO A 866 29.69 11.91 -20.94
N VAL A 867 28.38 12.17 -21.06
CA VAL A 867 27.83 12.78 -22.29
C VAL A 867 27.34 14.21 -22.06
N ALA A 868 27.97 15.18 -22.75
CA ALA A 868 27.74 16.63 -22.68
C ALA A 868 26.29 17.14 -22.93
N GLY A 869 25.32 16.24 -23.14
CA GLY A 869 23.89 16.54 -23.21
C GLY A 869 23.11 16.35 -21.89
N ALA A 870 23.63 15.56 -20.93
CA ALA A 870 22.90 15.10 -19.74
C ALA A 870 22.69 16.17 -18.64
N VAL A 871 23.41 17.30 -18.70
CA VAL A 871 23.35 18.36 -17.67
C VAL A 871 22.01 19.12 -17.66
N ALA A 872 21.29 19.15 -18.78
CA ALA A 872 19.97 19.78 -18.86
C ALA A 872 18.88 18.88 -18.25
N ASP A 873 18.92 17.58 -18.55
CA ASP A 873 17.93 16.61 -18.10
C ASP A 873 18.10 16.26 -16.61
N ALA A 874 19.34 16.28 -16.09
CA ALA A 874 19.62 16.21 -14.65
C ALA A 874 19.03 17.41 -13.88
N ARG A 875 19.06 18.62 -14.47
CA ARG A 875 18.41 19.81 -13.88
C ARG A 875 16.88 19.67 -13.85
N ASP A 876 16.29 19.07 -14.86
CA ASP A 876 14.84 18.83 -14.91
C ASP A 876 14.44 17.70 -13.95
N ALA A 877 15.29 16.71 -13.71
CA ALA A 877 15.10 15.67 -12.69
C ALA A 877 15.08 16.26 -11.27
N VAL A 878 16.05 17.12 -10.97
CA VAL A 878 16.08 17.87 -9.70
C VAL A 878 14.87 18.80 -9.58
N GLN A 879 14.44 19.45 -10.66
CA GLN A 879 13.28 20.33 -10.66
C GLN A 879 11.95 19.59 -10.38
N ALA A 880 11.86 18.32 -10.76
CA ALA A 880 10.71 17.46 -10.47
C ALA A 880 10.72 16.98 -9.01
N LEU A 881 11.89 16.63 -8.45
CA LEU A 881 12.05 16.37 -7.01
C LEU A 881 11.63 17.59 -6.17
N ILE A 882 12.01 18.80 -6.57
CA ILE A 882 11.59 20.06 -5.91
C ILE A 882 10.06 20.22 -5.84
N ASN A 883 9.32 19.61 -6.77
CA ASN A 883 7.88 19.74 -6.88
C ASN A 883 7.12 18.54 -6.26
N GLY A 884 7.79 17.60 -5.61
CA GLY A 884 7.19 16.33 -5.15
C GLY A 884 6.77 15.42 -6.30
N ASP A 885 7.32 15.64 -7.50
CA ASP A 885 7.07 14.82 -8.69
C ASP A 885 8.19 13.78 -8.82
N GLU A 886 8.16 12.79 -7.93
CA GLU A 886 9.09 11.66 -7.90
C GLU A 886 9.17 10.94 -9.25
N LEU A 887 8.00 10.84 -9.90
CA LEU A 887 7.82 10.24 -11.21
C LEU A 887 8.49 11.10 -12.31
N GLY A 888 8.32 12.42 -12.27
CA GLY A 888 8.98 13.36 -13.16
C GLY A 888 10.49 13.39 -13.00
N ALA A 889 10.99 13.16 -11.78
CA ALA A 889 12.41 13.11 -11.48
C ALA A 889 13.09 11.91 -12.16
N ALA A 890 12.50 10.72 -11.97
CA ALA A 890 12.95 9.50 -12.62
C ALA A 890 12.82 9.58 -14.16
N LEU A 891 11.74 10.20 -14.69
CA LEU A 891 11.51 10.39 -16.12
C LEU A 891 12.54 11.32 -16.79
N ASN A 892 12.97 12.39 -16.10
CA ASN A 892 13.98 13.29 -16.61
C ASN A 892 15.39 12.68 -16.52
N ALA A 893 15.70 11.91 -15.46
CA ALA A 893 16.94 11.14 -15.38
C ALA A 893 17.02 10.08 -16.50
N ALA A 894 15.92 9.36 -16.77
CA ALA A 894 15.84 8.41 -17.86
C ALA A 894 15.75 9.07 -19.26
N GLY A 895 15.30 10.33 -19.37
CA GLY A 895 15.18 11.07 -20.63
C GLY A 895 16.50 11.52 -21.25
N ALA A 896 17.61 11.49 -20.50
CA ALA A 896 18.95 11.90 -20.94
C ALA A 896 19.63 10.92 -21.94
N LEU A 897 18.93 9.84 -22.32
CA LEU A 897 19.42 8.74 -23.16
C LEU A 897 19.70 9.19 -24.61
N SER A 898 20.91 9.66 -24.90
CA SER A 898 21.34 9.98 -26.27
C SER A 898 22.31 8.97 -26.91
N GLY A 899 22.55 7.80 -26.30
CA GLY A 899 23.52 6.81 -26.78
C GLY A 899 23.05 5.36 -26.69
N VAL A 900 23.35 4.56 -27.74
CA VAL A 900 23.02 3.12 -27.86
C VAL A 900 23.74 2.24 -26.82
N GLY A 901 24.77 2.75 -26.15
CA GLY A 901 25.55 2.03 -25.13
C GLY A 901 24.92 1.99 -23.75
N ASP A 902 24.34 3.10 -23.27
CA ASP A 902 23.87 3.22 -21.87
C ASP A 902 22.50 2.57 -21.65
N GLY A 903 21.67 2.44 -22.70
CA GLY A 903 20.34 1.83 -22.59
C GLY A 903 20.33 0.34 -22.21
N VAL A 904 21.46 -0.37 -22.34
CA VAL A 904 21.59 -1.76 -21.88
C VAL A 904 21.85 -1.83 -20.37
N LYS A 905 22.66 -0.90 -19.82
CA LYS A 905 22.93 -0.80 -18.37
C LYS A 905 21.70 -0.33 -17.61
N THR A 906 20.99 0.69 -18.10
CA THR A 906 19.70 1.14 -17.54
C THR A 906 18.69 -0.01 -17.52
N GLY A 907 18.62 -0.81 -18.59
CA GLY A 907 17.79 -2.01 -18.65
C GLY A 907 18.16 -3.08 -17.62
N ALA A 908 19.46 -3.31 -17.40
CA ALA A 908 19.96 -4.26 -16.41
C ALA A 908 19.74 -3.79 -14.95
N ALA A 909 19.95 -2.50 -14.67
CA ALA A 909 19.70 -1.90 -13.35
C ALA A 909 18.21 -1.97 -12.98
N ILE A 910 17.34 -1.60 -13.92
CA ILE A 910 15.88 -1.67 -13.74
C ILE A 910 15.41 -3.12 -13.61
N SER A 911 15.98 -4.03 -14.42
CA SER A 911 15.74 -5.47 -14.32
C SER A 911 16.13 -6.02 -12.95
N LEU A 912 17.31 -5.65 -12.43
CA LEU A 912 17.79 -6.13 -11.14
C LEU A 912 16.95 -5.58 -9.99
N PHE A 913 16.59 -4.29 -10.05
CA PHE A 913 15.71 -3.64 -9.07
C PHE A 913 14.33 -4.31 -9.02
N VAL A 914 13.66 -4.50 -10.17
CA VAL A 914 12.34 -5.15 -10.24
C VAL A 914 12.41 -6.62 -9.81
N SER A 915 13.49 -7.34 -10.14
CA SER A 915 13.67 -8.72 -9.69
C SER A 915 13.80 -8.86 -8.17
N LYS A 916 14.24 -7.80 -7.50
CA LYS A 916 14.46 -7.74 -6.05
C LYS A 916 13.28 -7.13 -5.30
N TYR A 917 12.52 -6.22 -5.92
CA TYR A 917 11.33 -5.56 -5.38
C TYR A 917 10.11 -5.78 -6.30
N PRO A 918 9.53 -6.99 -6.32
CA PRO A 918 8.52 -7.36 -7.31
C PRO A 918 7.19 -6.58 -7.18
N THR A 919 6.90 -6.05 -5.99
CA THR A 919 5.68 -5.27 -5.70
C THR A 919 5.68 -3.92 -6.40
N LYS A 920 6.86 -3.30 -6.55
CA LYS A 920 7.03 -2.00 -7.23
C LYS A 920 7.09 -2.12 -8.77
N ILE A 921 6.84 -3.32 -9.32
CA ILE A 921 6.91 -3.58 -10.77
C ILE A 921 5.97 -2.69 -11.58
N PHE A 922 4.75 -2.43 -11.11
CA PHE A 922 3.76 -1.63 -11.86
C PHE A 922 4.13 -0.15 -11.96
N GLU A 923 4.76 0.40 -10.93
CA GLU A 923 5.26 1.78 -10.91
C GLU A 923 6.44 1.95 -11.88
N VAL A 924 7.42 1.04 -11.80
CA VAL A 924 8.56 0.98 -12.73
C VAL A 924 8.09 0.77 -14.18
N CYS A 925 7.06 -0.05 -14.39
CA CYS A 925 6.49 -0.30 -15.72
C CYS A 925 5.78 0.91 -16.32
N LYS A 926 5.10 1.75 -15.52
CA LYS A 926 4.47 3.01 -15.96
C LYS A 926 5.51 4.05 -16.40
N VAL A 927 6.69 4.06 -15.77
CA VAL A 927 7.83 4.95 -16.11
C VAL A 927 8.47 4.53 -17.43
N LEU A 928 8.70 3.22 -17.60
CA LEU A 928 9.40 2.66 -18.76
C LEU A 928 8.62 2.82 -20.08
N SER A 929 7.29 2.80 -20.06
CA SER A 929 6.50 2.83 -21.31
C SER A 929 6.72 4.10 -22.13
N LYS A 930 7.08 5.21 -21.47
CA LYS A 930 7.35 6.51 -22.10
C LYS A 930 8.78 6.63 -22.66
N VAL A 931 9.72 5.84 -22.15
CA VAL A 931 11.15 5.82 -22.55
C VAL A 931 11.42 4.74 -23.61
N LEU A 932 10.69 3.62 -23.56
CA LEU A 932 10.81 2.50 -24.49
C LEU A 932 10.53 2.88 -25.95
N ASP A 933 9.67 3.87 -26.20
CA ASP A 933 9.35 4.39 -27.53
C ASP A 933 10.53 5.12 -28.20
N ASP A 934 11.44 5.70 -27.41
CA ASP A 934 12.60 6.46 -27.89
C ASP A 934 13.87 5.59 -28.03
N LEU A 935 13.85 4.34 -27.53
CA LEU A 935 14.96 3.39 -27.62
C LEU A 935 15.04 2.66 -28.97
N PRO A 936 16.25 2.27 -29.42
CA PRO A 936 16.39 1.37 -30.56
C PRO A 936 15.59 0.06 -30.34
N PRO A 937 14.92 -0.49 -31.36
CA PRO A 937 14.02 -1.65 -31.20
C PRO A 937 14.66 -2.89 -30.56
N TYR A 938 15.97 -3.07 -30.71
CA TYR A 938 16.71 -4.16 -30.08
C TYR A 938 16.90 -3.96 -28.57
N THR A 939 17.13 -2.72 -28.14
CA THR A 939 17.32 -2.35 -26.72
C THR A 939 16.00 -2.42 -25.97
N ALA A 940 14.91 -1.91 -26.56
CA ALA A 940 13.57 -2.02 -25.99
C ALA A 940 13.15 -3.49 -25.76
N LEU A 941 13.48 -4.39 -26.70
CA LEU A 941 13.25 -5.84 -26.55
C LEU A 941 13.97 -6.45 -25.34
N LYS A 942 15.25 -6.11 -25.12
CA LYS A 942 16.03 -6.60 -23.97
C LYS A 942 15.45 -6.13 -22.64
N VAL A 943 15.07 -4.85 -22.55
CA VAL A 943 14.42 -4.28 -21.35
C VAL A 943 13.10 -5.00 -21.06
N MET A 944 12.29 -5.23 -22.08
CA MET A 944 11.02 -5.93 -21.94
C MET A 944 11.17 -7.42 -21.59
N ASP A 945 12.22 -8.09 -22.07
CA ASP A 945 12.52 -9.48 -21.72
C ASP A 945 12.80 -9.66 -20.24
N SER A 946 13.62 -8.76 -19.71
CA SER A 946 13.95 -8.71 -18.29
C SER A 946 12.73 -8.50 -17.39
N LEU A 947 11.75 -7.72 -17.84
CA LEU A 947 10.51 -7.45 -17.08
C LEU A 947 9.47 -8.57 -17.21
N CYS A 948 9.55 -9.37 -18.28
CA CYS A 948 8.50 -10.30 -18.67
C CYS A 948 9.01 -11.75 -18.78
N ASP A 949 10.06 -12.14 -18.06
CA ASP A 949 10.64 -13.49 -18.05
C ASP A 949 10.80 -14.08 -19.47
N ASP A 950 11.51 -13.36 -20.35
CA ASP A 950 11.76 -13.71 -21.76
C ASP A 950 10.51 -13.80 -22.65
N ALA A 951 9.33 -13.38 -22.18
CA ALA A 951 8.10 -13.48 -22.96
C ALA A 951 8.12 -12.59 -24.21
N ALA A 952 8.75 -11.41 -24.13
CA ALA A 952 8.81 -10.46 -25.24
C ALA A 952 9.61 -11.05 -26.42
N SER A 953 10.78 -11.63 -26.18
CA SER A 953 11.63 -12.31 -27.17
C SER A 953 10.98 -13.58 -27.69
N ALA A 954 10.29 -14.33 -26.84
CA ALA A 954 9.53 -15.50 -27.27
C ALA A 954 8.39 -15.10 -28.23
N LEU A 955 7.64 -14.04 -27.90
CA LEU A 955 6.58 -13.50 -28.77
C LEU A 955 7.14 -12.91 -30.07
N HIS A 956 8.24 -12.18 -29.97
CA HIS A 956 8.92 -11.61 -31.13
C HIS A 956 9.43 -12.70 -32.08
N THR A 957 10.14 -13.68 -31.54
CA THR A 957 10.83 -14.72 -32.33
C THR A 957 9.90 -15.84 -32.77
N ALA A 958 9.07 -16.37 -31.88
CA ALA A 958 8.22 -17.53 -32.17
C ALA A 958 6.89 -17.15 -32.85
N HIS A 959 6.38 -15.94 -32.58
CA HIS A 959 5.08 -15.48 -33.05
C HIS A 959 5.15 -14.26 -33.99
N SER A 960 6.36 -13.77 -34.31
CA SER A 960 6.60 -12.66 -35.24
C SER A 960 5.89 -11.35 -34.85
N VAL A 961 5.66 -11.14 -33.54
CA VAL A 961 5.08 -9.90 -33.02
C VAL A 961 6.12 -8.78 -33.11
N SER A 962 5.77 -7.64 -33.71
CA SER A 962 6.73 -6.54 -33.86
C SER A 962 7.02 -5.84 -32.51
N VAL A 963 8.21 -5.29 -32.34
CA VAL A 963 8.63 -4.59 -31.12
C VAL A 963 7.68 -3.44 -30.78
N ASP A 964 7.32 -2.64 -31.78
CA ASP A 964 6.34 -1.55 -31.65
C ASP A 964 4.95 -2.03 -31.20
N THR A 965 4.57 -3.27 -31.54
CA THR A 965 3.33 -3.88 -31.05
C THR A 965 3.46 -4.37 -29.61
N LEU A 966 4.62 -4.92 -29.24
CA LEU A 966 4.89 -5.35 -27.87
C LEU A 966 4.87 -4.14 -26.92
N ILE A 967 5.54 -3.04 -27.30
CA ILE A 967 5.56 -1.79 -26.53
C ILE A 967 4.14 -1.25 -26.35
N LYS A 968 3.32 -1.20 -27.41
CA LYS A 968 1.91 -0.74 -27.33
C LYS A 968 1.00 -1.63 -26.51
N LEU A 969 1.28 -2.94 -26.42
CA LEU A 969 0.54 -3.84 -25.56
C LEU A 969 0.94 -3.61 -24.09
N PHE A 970 2.24 -3.46 -23.85
CA PHE A 970 2.79 -3.16 -22.53
C PHE A 970 2.33 -1.81 -21.98
N ASP A 971 2.36 -0.74 -22.79
CA ASP A 971 1.84 0.62 -22.46
C ASP A 971 0.35 0.63 -22.08
N LYS A 972 -0.38 -0.43 -22.47
CA LYS A 972 -1.80 -0.63 -22.13
C LYS A 972 -2.02 -1.59 -20.97
N GLY A 973 -0.97 -1.90 -20.19
CA GLY A 973 -1.04 -2.78 -19.03
C GLY A 973 -1.25 -4.26 -19.38
N VAL A 974 -0.96 -4.68 -20.62
CA VAL A 974 -1.16 -6.08 -21.03
C VAL A 974 -0.01 -6.96 -20.54
N ASP A 975 -0.35 -7.95 -19.71
CA ASP A 975 0.57 -8.98 -19.23
C ASP A 975 1.05 -9.90 -20.37
N LEU A 976 2.28 -9.69 -20.83
CA LEU A 976 2.89 -10.42 -21.94
C LEU A 976 3.16 -11.90 -21.60
N ASN A 977 3.33 -12.24 -20.32
CA ASN A 977 3.46 -13.62 -19.86
C ASN A 977 2.17 -14.41 -20.05
N LYS A 978 1.02 -13.80 -19.72
CA LYS A 978 -0.31 -14.38 -20.00
C LYS A 978 -0.57 -14.50 -21.51
N VAL A 979 -0.17 -13.50 -22.30
CA VAL A 979 -0.30 -13.53 -23.77
C VAL A 979 0.51 -14.69 -24.38
N ARG A 980 1.77 -14.87 -23.96
CA ARG A 980 2.61 -16.02 -24.34
C ARG A 980 1.91 -17.34 -24.01
N THR A 981 1.44 -17.49 -22.78
CA THR A 981 0.79 -18.71 -22.28
C THR A 981 -0.49 -19.04 -23.06
N LEU A 982 -1.29 -18.03 -23.40
CA LEU A 982 -2.49 -18.18 -24.22
C LEU A 982 -2.16 -18.63 -25.64
N LEU A 983 -1.18 -18.00 -26.28
CA LEU A 983 -0.73 -18.36 -27.63
C LEU A 983 -0.17 -19.79 -27.68
N GLU A 984 0.57 -20.21 -26.66
CA GLU A 984 1.08 -21.58 -26.53
C GLU A 984 -0.04 -22.61 -26.32
N LYS A 985 -1.05 -22.31 -25.50
CA LYS A 985 -2.23 -23.17 -25.30
C LYS A 985 -3.05 -23.33 -26.59
N VAL A 986 -3.18 -22.26 -27.38
CA VAL A 986 -3.84 -22.29 -28.69
C VAL A 986 -3.05 -23.15 -29.69
N TYR A 987 -1.72 -23.12 -29.63
CA TYR A 987 -0.85 -23.85 -30.56
C TYR A 987 -0.66 -25.34 -30.22
N THR A 988 -0.64 -25.69 -28.94
CA THR A 988 -0.37 -27.06 -28.46
C THR A 988 -1.62 -27.94 -28.41
N GLY A 989 -2.82 -27.35 -28.59
CA GLY A 989 -4.07 -28.09 -28.71
C GLY A 989 -4.54 -28.80 -27.43
N VAL A 990 -4.02 -28.39 -26.26
CA VAL A 990 -4.41 -28.95 -24.96
C VAL A 990 -5.67 -28.23 -24.45
N TRP A 991 -6.79 -28.46 -25.13
CA TRP A 991 -8.12 -28.40 -24.50
C TRP A 991 -8.53 -29.84 -24.19
N SER A 992 -8.40 -30.25 -22.93
CA SER A 992 -8.87 -31.58 -22.49
C SER A 992 -10.36 -31.51 -22.15
N PRO A 993 -11.25 -32.23 -22.87
CA PRO A 993 -12.67 -32.27 -22.56
C PRO A 993 -12.91 -33.25 -21.42
N GLY A 994 -13.11 -32.77 -20.19
CA GLY A 994 -13.16 -33.67 -19.04
C GLY A 994 -13.57 -33.10 -17.68
N ASN A 995 -14.53 -32.18 -17.61
CA ASN A 995 -15.53 -32.17 -16.53
C ASN A 995 -16.82 -31.54 -17.06
N ILE A 996 -17.91 -32.30 -16.99
CA ILE A 996 -19.06 -32.19 -17.90
C ILE A 996 -20.18 -31.38 -17.23
N GLY A 997 -20.63 -30.32 -17.92
CA GLY A 997 -21.84 -29.57 -17.55
C GLY A 997 -22.41 -28.80 -18.75
N SER A 998 -22.92 -29.52 -19.75
CA SER A 998 -23.65 -29.03 -20.93
C SER A 998 -22.83 -28.32 -22.04
N ALA A 999 -23.05 -28.76 -23.27
CA ALA A 999 -22.53 -28.18 -24.51
C ALA A 999 -23.23 -26.86 -24.85
N ALA A 1000 -23.18 -25.87 -23.96
CA ALA A 1000 -23.95 -24.64 -24.06
C ALA A 1000 -23.14 -23.32 -24.03
N ASN A 1001 -21.84 -23.32 -23.74
CA ASN A 1001 -21.06 -22.06 -23.63
C ASN A 1001 -19.86 -21.95 -24.58
N LEU A 1002 -20.08 -22.25 -25.87
CA LEU A 1002 -19.35 -21.59 -26.95
C LEU A 1002 -20.29 -20.74 -27.82
N ASP A 1003 -21.37 -20.25 -27.20
CA ASP A 1003 -22.38 -19.39 -27.81
C ASP A 1003 -22.42 -17.97 -27.17
N TYR A 1004 -21.54 -17.64 -26.21
CA TYR A 1004 -21.69 -16.36 -25.49
C TYR A 1004 -21.07 -15.11 -26.16
N HIS A 1005 -20.24 -15.21 -27.21
CA HIS A 1005 -19.64 -13.97 -27.79
C HIS A 1005 -19.84 -13.70 -29.29
N PHE A 1006 -20.51 -14.56 -30.05
CA PHE A 1006 -20.80 -14.27 -31.48
C PHE A 1006 -22.28 -14.13 -31.84
N ALA A 1007 -23.19 -14.13 -30.86
CA ALA A 1007 -24.63 -14.07 -31.11
C ALA A 1007 -25.26 -12.67 -31.13
N LYS A 1008 -24.54 -11.57 -30.83
CA LYS A 1008 -25.13 -10.21 -30.90
C LYS A 1008 -24.99 -9.53 -32.28
N HIS A 1009 -24.18 -10.06 -33.20
CA HIS A 1009 -23.82 -9.36 -34.46
C HIS A 1009 -23.93 -10.17 -35.77
N GLY A 1010 -24.47 -11.39 -35.76
CA GLY A 1010 -24.96 -12.04 -36.98
C GLY A 1010 -23.92 -12.41 -38.05
N GLN A 1011 -22.64 -12.61 -37.71
CA GLN A 1011 -21.65 -13.18 -38.63
C GLN A 1011 -21.04 -14.46 -38.04
N LYS A 1012 -21.09 -15.57 -38.81
CA LYS A 1012 -20.36 -16.81 -38.53
C LYS A 1012 -19.00 -16.78 -39.22
N LEU A 1013 -17.90 -16.79 -38.47
CA LEU A 1013 -16.58 -17.13 -39.02
C LEU A 1013 -16.40 -18.66 -39.01
N SER A 1014 -16.06 -19.22 -40.16
CA SER A 1014 -15.70 -20.64 -40.33
C SER A 1014 -14.19 -20.73 -40.49
N LEU A 1015 -13.47 -21.12 -39.43
CA LEU A 1015 -12.05 -21.44 -39.52
C LEU A 1015 -11.89 -22.87 -40.06
N SER A 1016 -11.26 -23.00 -41.23
CA SER A 1016 -10.90 -24.30 -41.80
C SER A 1016 -9.43 -24.31 -42.16
N GLY A 1017 -8.58 -24.70 -41.21
CA GLY A 1017 -7.12 -24.79 -41.41
C GLY A 1017 -6.47 -25.68 -40.36
N ASN A 1018 -5.44 -26.44 -40.78
CA ASN A 1018 -4.61 -27.21 -39.87
C ASN A 1018 -3.60 -26.24 -39.19
N PRO A 1019 -3.45 -26.23 -37.85
CA PRO A 1019 -2.55 -25.31 -37.11
C PRO A 1019 -1.08 -25.34 -37.56
N SER A 1020 -0.69 -26.37 -38.31
CA SER A 1020 0.66 -26.55 -38.84
C SER A 1020 0.94 -25.81 -40.15
N ASP A 1021 -0.04 -25.18 -40.79
CA ASP A 1021 0.13 -24.47 -42.07
C ASP A 1021 0.20 -22.93 -41.87
N LEU A 1022 1.10 -22.24 -42.58
CA LEU A 1022 1.44 -20.81 -42.39
C LEU A 1022 0.22 -19.87 -42.43
N VAL A 1023 -0.74 -20.16 -43.30
CA VAL A 1023 -1.99 -19.38 -43.43
C VAL A 1023 -2.93 -19.63 -42.24
N GLY A 1024 -2.94 -20.84 -41.69
CA GLY A 1024 -3.70 -21.17 -40.48
C GLY A 1024 -3.10 -20.47 -39.26
N LYS A 1025 -1.77 -20.50 -39.13
CA LYS A 1025 -1.02 -19.81 -38.07
C LYS A 1025 -1.34 -18.31 -38.04
N GLN A 1026 -1.31 -17.64 -39.20
CA GLN A 1026 -1.68 -16.23 -39.29
C GLN A 1026 -3.15 -15.98 -38.89
N GLN A 1027 -4.08 -16.84 -39.31
CA GLN A 1027 -5.50 -16.69 -38.94
C GLN A 1027 -5.77 -16.87 -37.43
N TYR A 1028 -5.00 -17.73 -36.75
CA TYR A 1028 -5.09 -17.88 -35.30
C TYR A 1028 -4.44 -16.71 -34.56
N VAL A 1029 -3.34 -16.16 -35.07
CA VAL A 1029 -2.72 -14.92 -34.57
C VAL A 1029 -3.68 -13.73 -34.75
N ASP A 1030 -4.29 -13.57 -35.92
CA ASP A 1030 -5.27 -12.51 -36.19
C ASP A 1030 -6.51 -12.65 -35.29
N MET A 1031 -6.94 -13.87 -34.96
CA MET A 1031 -8.05 -14.13 -34.02
C MET A 1031 -7.66 -13.82 -32.57
N ALA A 1032 -6.45 -14.17 -32.15
CA ALA A 1032 -5.93 -13.82 -30.82
C ALA A 1032 -5.79 -12.29 -30.68
N MET A 1033 -5.30 -11.62 -31.72
CA MET A 1033 -5.23 -10.15 -31.76
C MET A 1033 -6.61 -9.49 -31.82
N ALA A 1034 -7.61 -10.12 -32.44
CA ALA A 1034 -8.99 -9.64 -32.41
C ALA A 1034 -9.62 -9.77 -31.02
N LEU A 1035 -9.35 -10.87 -30.30
CA LEU A 1035 -9.77 -11.07 -28.91
C LEU A 1035 -9.11 -10.07 -27.96
N ILE A 1036 -7.79 -9.82 -28.14
CA ILE A 1036 -7.03 -8.81 -27.39
C ILE A 1036 -7.56 -7.40 -27.69
N ASN A 1037 -7.88 -7.08 -28.96
CA ASN A 1037 -8.46 -5.78 -29.32
C ASN A 1037 -9.91 -5.57 -28.84
N GLU A 1038 -10.70 -6.64 -28.68
CA GLU A 1038 -12.06 -6.58 -28.13
C GLU A 1038 -12.07 -6.33 -26.61
N GLN A 1039 -11.03 -6.76 -25.86
CA GLN A 1039 -10.87 -6.42 -24.44
C GLN A 1039 -10.43 -4.96 -24.20
N VAL A 1040 -9.92 -4.27 -25.22
CA VAL A 1040 -9.25 -2.96 -25.09
C VAL A 1040 -10.04 -1.82 -25.79
N GLY A 1041 -11.33 -2.02 -26.10
CA GLY A 1041 -12.22 -0.94 -26.55
C GLY A 1041 -11.77 -0.18 -27.81
N VAL A 1042 -11.08 -0.82 -28.76
CA VAL A 1042 -10.55 -0.13 -29.96
C VAL A 1042 -11.60 -0.07 -31.09
N GLU A 1043 -12.18 1.12 -31.34
CA GLU A 1043 -12.88 1.40 -32.60
C GLU A 1043 -11.89 1.43 -33.79
N LYS A 1044 -11.84 0.33 -34.55
CA LYS A 1044 -11.43 0.20 -35.97
C LYS A 1044 -10.22 1.02 -36.48
N TYR A 1045 -9.11 0.31 -36.72
CA TYR A 1045 -8.21 0.62 -37.85
C TYR A 1045 -8.64 -0.17 -39.10
N TYR A 1046 -9.30 0.52 -40.03
CA TYR A 1046 -9.31 0.09 -41.42
C TYR A 1046 -8.08 0.68 -42.09
N ASP A 1047 -7.16 -0.16 -42.56
CA ASP A 1047 -6.27 0.22 -43.65
C ASP A 1047 -6.39 -0.73 -44.83
N THR A 1048 -6.32 -0.12 -46.00
CA THR A 1048 -6.91 -0.52 -47.27
C THR A 1048 -5.80 -0.94 -48.22
N LEU A 1049 -5.36 -2.20 -48.14
CA LEU A 1049 -4.53 -2.85 -49.16
C LEU A 1049 -4.81 -4.36 -49.08
N HIS A 1050 -5.82 -4.93 -49.75
CA HIS A 1050 -6.06 -4.94 -51.19
C HIS A 1050 -7.56 -5.17 -51.47
N GLY A 1051 -8.16 -4.34 -52.32
CA GLY A 1051 -9.60 -4.24 -52.51
C GLY A 1051 -10.33 -5.47 -53.07
N THR A 1052 -11.64 -5.48 -52.78
CA THR A 1052 -12.77 -6.26 -53.34
C THR A 1052 -13.05 -7.62 -52.71
N LEU A 1053 -14.05 -7.66 -51.81
CA LEU A 1053 -14.79 -8.89 -51.47
C LEU A 1053 -15.74 -9.22 -52.63
N GLY A 1054 -15.61 -10.43 -53.19
CA GLY A 1054 -16.60 -10.99 -54.11
C GLY A 1054 -16.83 -12.46 -53.79
N VAL A 1055 -18.10 -12.86 -53.78
CA VAL A 1055 -18.48 -14.26 -53.58
C VAL A 1055 -18.20 -15.02 -54.88
N TYR A 1056 -17.34 -16.03 -54.80
CA TYR A 1056 -17.12 -16.99 -55.88
C TYR A 1056 -18.20 -18.09 -55.79
N GLU A 1057 -19.20 -18.05 -56.67
CA GLU A 1057 -20.20 -19.12 -56.75
C GLU A 1057 -19.59 -20.35 -57.43
N ARG A 1058 -19.30 -21.39 -56.64
CA ARG A 1058 -18.55 -22.59 -57.06
C ARG A 1058 -19.24 -23.43 -58.15
N SER A 1059 -20.50 -23.17 -58.47
CA SER A 1059 -21.28 -23.90 -59.48
C SER A 1059 -21.14 -23.33 -60.90
N THR A 1060 -20.75 -22.05 -61.07
CA THR A 1060 -20.79 -21.36 -62.38
C THR A 1060 -19.51 -20.59 -62.74
N GLY A 1061 -18.59 -20.34 -61.80
CA GLY A 1061 -17.22 -19.88 -62.10
C GLY A 1061 -17.06 -18.44 -62.60
N LYS A 1062 -17.90 -17.48 -62.15
CA LYS A 1062 -17.72 -16.04 -62.45
C LYS A 1062 -17.97 -15.13 -61.23
N PHE A 1063 -17.30 -13.96 -61.22
CA PHE A 1063 -17.43 -12.87 -60.23
C PHE A 1063 -18.45 -11.80 -60.69
N VAL A 1064 -19.28 -11.27 -59.77
CA VAL A 1064 -20.17 -10.11 -59.99
C VAL A 1064 -20.15 -9.19 -58.76
N ALA A 1065 -20.00 -7.87 -58.96
CA ALA A 1065 -19.89 -6.85 -57.91
C ALA A 1065 -21.08 -5.85 -57.87
N GLY A 1066 -21.57 -5.58 -56.65
CA GLY A 1066 -22.02 -4.33 -56.00
C GLY A 1066 -22.99 -3.31 -56.65
N ASN A 1067 -23.99 -2.83 -55.87
CA ASN A 1067 -24.10 -1.41 -55.50
C ASN A 1067 -25.08 -1.07 -54.34
N LYS A 1068 -24.65 -0.10 -53.50
CA LYS A 1068 -25.31 1.05 -52.81
C LYS A 1068 -26.80 1.00 -52.42
N ASP A 1069 -27.10 1.21 -51.13
CA ASP A 1069 -27.51 2.51 -50.55
C ASP A 1069 -27.84 2.34 -49.05
N GLY A 1070 -27.57 3.37 -48.24
CA GLY A 1070 -27.56 3.31 -46.78
C GLY A 1070 -28.92 3.40 -46.08
N GLN A 1071 -28.86 3.19 -44.75
CA GLN A 1071 -29.83 3.51 -43.67
C GLN A 1071 -29.34 2.72 -42.42
N ILE A 1072 -29.19 3.19 -41.19
CA ILE A 1072 -29.73 4.31 -40.40
C ILE A 1072 -28.70 4.62 -39.29
N ALA A 1073 -28.26 5.88 -39.21
CA ALA A 1073 -27.88 6.48 -37.95
C ALA A 1073 -29.18 6.94 -37.28
N THR A 1074 -29.48 6.46 -36.07
CA THR A 1074 -30.33 7.02 -34.99
C THR A 1074 -30.75 5.85 -34.10
N LEU A 1075 -29.93 5.50 -33.09
CA LEU A 1075 -30.35 4.78 -31.85
C LEU A 1075 -29.23 4.50 -30.83
N PHE A 1076 -27.97 4.92 -31.06
CA PHE A 1076 -26.86 4.61 -30.14
C PHE A 1076 -26.23 5.87 -29.50
N ILE A 1077 -27.03 6.72 -28.86
CA ILE A 1077 -26.54 7.80 -27.96
C ILE A 1077 -27.21 7.66 -26.57
N ARG A 1078 -27.48 6.44 -26.12
CA ARG A 1078 -27.98 6.22 -24.74
C ARG A 1078 -27.48 4.96 -24.05
N ALA A 1079 -26.49 4.28 -24.62
CA ALA A 1079 -25.83 3.11 -24.03
C ALA A 1079 -24.29 3.29 -23.93
N ALA A 1080 -23.78 4.48 -24.27
CA ALA A 1080 -22.36 4.83 -24.18
C ALA A 1080 -22.08 5.75 -22.99
N LYS A 1081 -22.94 5.69 -21.95
CA LYS A 1081 -22.81 6.46 -20.71
C LYS A 1081 -22.85 5.60 -19.44
N GLU A 1082 -22.80 4.28 -19.62
CA GLU A 1082 -22.83 3.26 -18.54
C GLU A 1082 -21.59 2.35 -18.58
N ILE A 1083 -20.62 2.63 -19.46
CA ILE A 1083 -19.41 1.80 -19.65
C ILE A 1083 -18.13 2.60 -19.36
N ASP A 1084 -18.25 3.87 -18.93
CA ASP A 1084 -17.11 4.74 -18.58
C ASP A 1084 -16.82 4.75 -17.07
N ASN A 1085 -17.51 3.92 -16.26
CA ASN A 1085 -17.53 4.07 -14.79
C ASN A 1085 -16.98 2.88 -13.99
N ASN A 1086 -16.39 1.82 -14.58
CA ASN A 1086 -15.83 0.77 -13.72
C ASN A 1086 -14.67 -0.04 -14.34
N PRO A 1087 -13.41 0.41 -14.18
CA PRO A 1087 -12.21 -0.28 -14.69
C PRO A 1087 -11.78 -1.51 -13.88
N ASN A 1088 -12.30 -1.74 -12.67
CA ASN A 1088 -11.71 -2.71 -11.72
C ASN A 1088 -12.24 -4.15 -11.81
N ARG A 1089 -13.25 -4.43 -12.63
CA ARG A 1089 -13.81 -5.80 -12.71
C ARG A 1089 -13.00 -6.81 -13.54
N PHE A 1090 -11.72 -6.54 -13.82
CA PHE A 1090 -10.85 -7.46 -14.58
C PHE A 1090 -9.71 -8.11 -13.77
N ILE A 1091 -9.53 -7.74 -12.50
CA ILE A 1091 -8.49 -8.35 -11.64
C ILE A 1091 -9.00 -9.50 -10.77
N ARG A 1092 -10.31 -9.60 -10.45
CA ARG A 1092 -10.87 -10.67 -9.59
C ARG A 1092 -11.15 -12.03 -10.28
N LEU A 1093 -10.49 -12.39 -11.39
CA LEU A 1093 -10.68 -13.71 -12.04
C LEU A 1093 -9.39 -14.40 -12.52
N ILE A 1094 -8.28 -14.09 -11.84
CA ILE A 1094 -7.02 -14.86 -11.83
C ILE A 1094 -6.74 -15.22 -10.38
#